data_AF-A0AAV3QBR7-F1
#
_entry.id   AF-A0AAV3QBR7-F1
#
_cell.length_a   1.000
_cell.length_b   1.000
_cell.length_c   1.000
_cell.angle_alpha   90.00
_cell.angle_beta   90.00
_cell.angle_gamma   90.00
#
_symmetry.space_group_name_H-M   'P 1'
#
loop_
_entity.id
_entity.type
_entity.pdbx_description
1 polymer ?
#
loop_
_entity_poly.entity_id
_entity_poly.type
_entity_poly.pdbx_seq_one_letter_code
_entity_poly.pdbx_strand_id
1 'polypeptide(L)'
;MLPPELNPRSFRPYISTTTTPSPSSYGTPTYTTTPSPSPSSFRSSTDRSINSKSRFYPANFTHNYRIALALIPCAAFLVDLGGAFVIAALTIGLMVAYVLDLIELKSGSFMAVWFSLLSAQVAFFFSSSVISDFNSIALGVIAGLLCAFTNFLIGVWASLQFKFIQIEYPAIVVALEKVLFACVPIIASSIFTWAAVSAVGMVNSGYYLMVFCCVFYWLFSIPRVSSFKTREKGGYHGGEIPEDSYILGELESCLHTLVLVFLPLMFHVASHYAVMFSSWGSVCDLFLLFFIPFLFQLYASTRGALWWVTKNDHQVRSIRVVNGAIALVVVVICLEVRVVFHAFGRYIQVPAPLNYFLVTTTMLGGAAAAGAYGVGMVSDAASSFIFTALAVVVSAAGAIVVGFPILLIFKSGTLSGYEKKKFVPLPSVAGFYLARFFTKKSLSSYFAFVLLGSLMVTWFVMHNYWDLNIWMAGMSLKSFCKLIVGCVILAMTIPGLAVMPSKYQYLAEIGLIIHALLLCNIENHFFSYSNVYYYGFDDDVMYPSYMVVMTTFVGLAIVRRLSVDNRIGSKAVWVLTCLYCSKLAMLVMASNSVLWVSAVLLLAVTPPVLLYKERSRTASKMKPWQGYAHAVVIALSVWFFRETIFEALQWWNGRPPSDGLLLGSCILLIGLACIPIVSLHFSHVMAAKRCLVLVIAAGTLFILLQPPIPLSSTYHSDLIKAARQSADDLSIYGFMGSKPTWPSWLLIVAILLTLAAVTSVIPIKYIVELRTAYSIAMGITIGIYISLEYFLQATVLHVLIIVTMVCTSVFVVFTHFPSTSSTKLLPWVFAMLVALFPVTYLLEGQVRINKGILLVESGEAVEEENKLATLLAIEGARTSLLGLYAAIFMLIALEVKFELASLMRDKLIERGGPRHSHSVQTSSASVPPRLRFMQQRRASSVSTFTIKRMTAEGAWMPAVGNVATVMSFAICLILNVNLTGGSNRAIFFLAPILLLLNQDADFVAGFGDKQRYFPVTVVISGYLVFTALYSIWEDVWLGNSGWGLEIGGADWFFAVKNLALLVLTFPGHILFNRFVWTYSKQADSTPLLSIPLNLPSVILTDVIQVRILALLGVIYSLAQTLISRQQYISGLKYI
;
A
#
# COMPACT_ATOMS: atom_id res chain seq x y z
N MET A 1 -4.73 14.02 27.38
CA MET A 1 -4.84 12.79 28.20
C MET A 1 -4.15 11.66 27.43
N LEU A 2 -3.03 11.17 27.94
CA LEU A 2 -2.35 9.98 27.40
C LEU A 2 -3.29 8.77 27.49
N PRO A 3 -3.22 7.78 26.59
CA PRO A 3 -3.73 6.46 26.93
C PRO A 3 -3.00 5.99 28.21
N PRO A 4 -3.69 5.34 29.16
CA PRO A 4 -3.11 4.93 30.44
C PRO A 4 -1.87 4.02 30.30
N GLU A 5 -1.60 3.51 29.10
CA GLU A 5 -0.46 2.66 28.73
C GLU A 5 0.86 3.41 28.45
N LEU A 6 0.86 4.75 28.42
CA LEU A 6 2.05 5.58 28.14
C LEU A 6 2.44 6.51 29.28
N ASN A 7 1.77 6.44 30.44
CA ASN A 7 2.26 7.12 31.62
C ASN A 7 3.52 6.38 32.12
N PRO A 8 4.70 7.02 32.20
CA PRO A 8 5.76 6.46 33.03
C PRO A 8 5.18 6.28 34.45
N ARG A 9 5.49 5.16 35.12
CA ARG A 9 5.26 5.05 36.57
C ARG A 9 5.99 6.23 37.20
N SER A 10 5.26 7.30 37.49
CA SER A 10 5.82 8.51 38.06
C SER A 10 6.26 8.16 39.47
N PHE A 11 7.57 8.15 39.70
CA PHE A 11 8.14 8.16 41.03
C PHE A 11 7.57 9.39 41.76
N ARG A 12 6.69 9.17 42.73
CA ARG A 12 6.41 10.18 43.76
C ARG A 12 7.62 10.18 44.70
N PRO A 13 8.31 11.30 44.92
CA PRO A 13 9.21 11.42 46.06
C PRO A 13 8.38 11.30 47.34
N TYR A 14 8.78 10.40 48.23
CA TYR A 14 8.28 10.32 49.60
C TYR A 14 8.55 11.68 50.28
N ILE A 15 7.50 12.44 50.57
CA ILE A 15 7.58 13.53 51.55
C ILE A 15 7.22 12.90 52.89
N SER A 16 8.21 12.73 53.75
CA SER A 16 8.03 12.47 55.17
C SER A 16 7.56 13.76 55.85
N THR A 17 6.27 13.88 56.15
CA THR A 17 5.77 14.86 57.11
C THR A 17 5.77 14.24 58.49
N THR A 18 6.84 14.51 59.24
CA THR A 18 6.85 14.48 60.71
C THR A 18 6.01 15.65 61.21
N THR A 19 4.79 15.37 61.68
CA THR A 19 4.04 16.27 62.57
C THR A 19 3.43 15.46 63.70
N THR A 20 3.96 15.68 64.89
CA THR A 20 3.48 15.26 66.21
C THR A 20 2.02 15.67 66.45
N PRO A 21 1.17 14.82 67.06
CA PRO A 21 -0.17 15.21 67.50
C PRO A 21 -0.18 15.57 69.00
N SER A 22 -0.88 16.64 69.35
CA SER A 22 -1.31 16.92 70.74
C SER A 22 -2.67 17.66 70.73
N PRO A 23 -3.50 17.56 71.79
CA PRO A 23 -4.89 17.08 71.67
C PRO A 23 -5.98 18.08 72.15
N SER A 24 -7.25 17.59 72.17
CA SER A 24 -8.50 18.11 72.79
C SER A 24 -9.56 18.58 71.76
N SER A 25 -10.87 18.37 71.89
CA SER A 25 -11.73 17.58 72.79
C SER A 25 -13.21 17.71 72.34
N TYR A 26 -14.05 16.75 72.73
CA TYR A 26 -15.54 16.69 72.70
C TYR A 26 -16.22 16.44 71.33
N GLY A 27 -17.14 15.47 71.15
CA GLY A 27 -17.82 14.56 72.09
C GLY A 27 -18.37 13.29 71.40
N THR A 28 -18.61 12.28 72.23
CA THR A 28 -19.19 10.94 72.01
C THR A 28 -20.73 10.94 72.20
N PRO A 29 -21.46 9.79 72.17
CA PRO A 29 -21.24 8.45 71.56
C PRO A 29 -22.48 7.99 70.74
N THR A 30 -22.43 6.89 69.97
CA THR A 30 -23.04 5.56 70.27
C THR A 30 -23.07 4.74 68.94
N TYR A 31 -22.96 3.41 68.79
CA TYR A 31 -23.01 2.20 69.65
C TYR A 31 -22.15 1.08 68.97
N THR A 32 -21.40 0.33 69.79
CA THR A 32 -21.11 -1.15 69.82
C THR A 32 -21.18 -1.98 68.52
N THR A 33 -20.30 -2.94 68.18
CA THR A 33 -19.70 -4.03 69.02
C THR A 33 -18.54 -4.72 68.26
N THR A 34 -17.46 -5.04 68.99
CA THR A 34 -16.44 -6.08 68.72
C THR A 34 -17.04 -7.50 68.89
N PRO A 35 -16.44 -8.65 68.44
CA PRO A 35 -15.05 -9.04 68.71
C PRO A 35 -14.29 -9.95 67.70
N SER A 36 -12.95 -9.90 67.77
CA SER A 36 -12.01 -11.01 67.49
C SER A 36 -11.86 -11.89 68.76
N PRO A 37 -11.40 -13.18 68.77
CA PRO A 37 -10.26 -13.74 68.02
C PRO A 37 -10.37 -15.24 67.57
N SER A 38 -9.37 -15.69 66.80
CA SER A 38 -8.98 -17.06 66.36
C SER A 38 -8.86 -18.12 67.51
N PRO A 39 -8.75 -19.48 67.32
CA PRO A 39 -8.00 -20.19 66.25
C PRO A 39 -8.45 -21.65 65.83
N SER A 40 -7.68 -22.19 64.86
CA SER A 40 -7.35 -23.61 64.59
C SER A 40 -8.35 -24.63 63.98
N SER A 41 -7.96 -25.07 62.77
CA SER A 41 -7.97 -26.44 62.21
C SER A 41 -9.28 -27.24 62.14
N PHE A 42 -9.70 -27.60 60.92
CA PHE A 42 -9.56 -28.99 60.42
C PHE A 42 -9.87 -29.07 58.92
N ARG A 43 -9.21 -30.02 58.27
CA ARG A 43 -9.22 -30.37 56.85
C ARG A 43 -10.62 -30.59 56.27
N SER A 44 -10.87 -30.05 55.08
CA SER A 44 -11.55 -30.79 54.00
C SER A 44 -11.13 -30.20 52.65
N SER A 45 -10.24 -30.92 51.98
CA SER A 45 -9.99 -30.82 50.55
C SER A 45 -11.15 -31.49 49.82
N THR A 46 -11.98 -30.71 49.14
CA THR A 46 -12.58 -31.02 47.83
C THR A 46 -13.51 -29.88 47.40
N ASP A 47 -13.35 -29.47 46.14
CA ASP A 47 -14.30 -28.71 45.32
C ASP A 47 -14.64 -27.28 45.71
N ARG A 48 -13.81 -26.32 45.25
CA ARG A 48 -14.28 -24.97 44.92
C ARG A 48 -13.88 -24.56 43.50
N SER A 49 -14.79 -24.90 42.58
CA SER A 49 -15.26 -24.08 41.46
C SER A 49 -14.23 -23.19 40.76
N ILE A 50 -13.64 -23.77 39.73
CA ILE A 50 -13.21 -23.13 38.48
C ILE A 50 -14.38 -22.26 37.96
N ASN A 51 -14.34 -20.94 38.13
CA ASN A 51 -15.09 -19.98 37.29
C ASN A 51 -14.74 -18.51 37.63
N SER A 52 -13.51 -18.09 37.34
CA SER A 52 -13.21 -16.70 36.98
C SER A 52 -13.20 -16.58 35.46
N LYS A 53 -14.36 -16.71 34.81
CA LYS A 53 -14.48 -16.52 33.35
C LYS A 53 -14.18 -15.06 33.01
N SER A 54 -12.94 -14.76 32.61
CA SER A 54 -12.59 -13.54 31.90
C SER A 54 -13.52 -13.42 30.70
N ARG A 55 -14.47 -12.48 30.71
CA ARG A 55 -15.48 -12.39 29.64
C ARG A 55 -14.77 -12.01 28.34
N PHE A 56 -15.04 -12.78 27.29
CA PHE A 56 -14.59 -12.49 25.93
C PHE A 56 -15.42 -11.35 25.33
N TYR A 57 -14.79 -10.43 24.60
CA TYR A 57 -15.49 -9.38 23.86
C TYR A 57 -14.99 -9.32 22.41
N PRO A 58 -15.85 -9.50 21.39
CA PRO A 58 -15.46 -9.36 20.00
C PRO A 58 -15.18 -7.89 19.68
N ALA A 59 -13.92 -7.57 19.41
CA ALA A 59 -13.45 -6.23 19.07
C ALA A 59 -12.50 -6.26 17.88
N ASN A 60 -12.31 -5.11 17.24
CA ASN A 60 -11.26 -4.96 16.25
C ASN A 60 -9.89 -5.22 16.90
N PHE A 61 -9.04 -5.99 16.22
CA PHE A 61 -7.72 -6.33 16.72
C PHE A 61 -6.87 -5.07 16.92
N THR A 62 -6.54 -4.75 18.17
CA THR A 62 -5.95 -3.46 18.55
C THR A 62 -4.48 -3.33 18.15
N HIS A 63 -3.78 -4.45 18.04
CA HIS A 63 -2.34 -4.50 17.79
C HIS A 63 -1.98 -4.66 16.30
N ASN A 64 -2.94 -4.46 15.39
CA ASN A 64 -2.77 -4.67 13.93
C ASN A 64 -1.53 -3.95 13.36
N TYR A 65 -1.25 -2.73 13.81
CA TYR A 65 -0.11 -1.95 13.34
C TYR A 65 1.25 -2.56 13.71
N ARG A 66 1.35 -3.27 14.85
CA ARG A 66 2.62 -3.88 15.31
C ARG A 66 2.93 -5.12 14.49
N ILE A 67 1.92 -5.95 14.29
CA ILE A 67 2.03 -7.15 13.45
C ILE A 67 2.37 -6.73 12.02
N ALA A 68 1.65 -5.75 11.48
CA ALA A 68 1.89 -5.24 10.14
C ALA A 68 3.34 -4.77 9.96
N LEU A 69 3.90 -4.05 10.93
CA LEU A 69 5.29 -3.57 10.89
C LEU A 69 6.32 -4.72 10.82
N ALA A 70 6.01 -5.88 11.40
CA ALA A 70 6.89 -7.04 11.37
C ALA A 70 6.63 -7.96 10.15
N LEU A 71 5.38 -8.33 9.89
CA LEU A 71 5.04 -9.33 8.88
C LEU A 71 4.97 -8.78 7.45
N ILE A 72 4.62 -7.51 7.23
CA ILE A 72 4.53 -6.97 5.85
C ILE A 72 5.91 -6.97 5.18
N PRO A 73 7.00 -6.50 5.81
CA PRO A 73 8.31 -6.58 5.18
C PRO A 73 8.79 -8.03 4.98
N CYS A 74 8.43 -8.95 5.90
CA CYS A 74 8.70 -10.37 5.70
C CYS A 74 7.96 -10.92 4.47
N ALA A 75 6.68 -10.59 4.30
CA ALA A 75 5.88 -11.00 3.15
C ALA A 75 6.44 -10.42 1.84
N ALA A 76 6.86 -9.16 1.84
CA ALA A 76 7.48 -8.52 0.68
C ALA A 76 8.77 -9.23 0.26
N PHE A 77 9.64 -9.57 1.22
CA PHE A 77 10.86 -10.34 0.97
C PHE A 77 10.56 -11.75 0.44
N LEU A 78 9.55 -12.45 0.98
CA LEU A 78 9.16 -13.76 0.48
C LEU A 78 8.57 -13.72 -0.94
N VAL A 79 7.83 -12.66 -1.27
CA VAL A 79 7.29 -12.45 -2.62
C VAL A 79 8.42 -12.17 -3.62
N ASP A 80 9.41 -11.38 -3.22
CA ASP A 80 10.60 -11.10 -4.03
C ASP A 80 11.38 -12.40 -4.33
N LEU A 81 11.64 -13.20 -3.29
CA LEU A 81 12.28 -14.52 -3.43
C LEU A 81 11.44 -15.52 -4.24
N GLY A 82 10.12 -15.44 -4.16
CA GLY A 82 9.18 -16.35 -4.83
C GLY A 82 8.92 -16.02 -6.30
N GLY A 83 9.16 -14.77 -6.71
CA GLY A 83 8.99 -14.29 -8.06
C GLY A 83 7.54 -14.29 -8.57
N ALA A 84 7.39 -14.30 -9.90
CA ALA A 84 6.11 -14.12 -10.58
C ALA A 84 5.06 -15.20 -10.23
N PHE A 85 5.47 -16.45 -9.99
CA PHE A 85 4.55 -17.55 -9.69
C PHE A 85 3.84 -17.36 -8.35
N VAL A 86 4.56 -16.91 -7.32
CA VAL A 86 3.99 -16.62 -6.00
C VAL A 86 3.03 -15.42 -6.07
N ILE A 87 3.40 -14.38 -6.82
CA ILE A 87 2.54 -13.21 -7.07
C ILE A 87 1.25 -13.63 -7.78
N ALA A 88 1.34 -14.46 -8.81
CA ALA A 88 0.19 -14.97 -9.54
C ALA A 88 -0.75 -15.79 -8.63
N ALA A 89 -0.20 -16.71 -7.83
CA ALA A 89 -1.00 -17.51 -6.89
C ALA A 89 -1.74 -16.65 -5.85
N LEU A 90 -1.06 -15.65 -5.28
CA LEU A 90 -1.66 -14.75 -4.29
C LEU A 90 -2.71 -13.83 -4.92
N THR A 91 -2.46 -13.26 -6.10
CA THR A 91 -3.41 -12.36 -6.78
C THR A 91 -4.69 -13.08 -7.18
N ILE A 92 -4.58 -14.26 -7.81
CA ILE A 92 -5.74 -15.10 -8.15
C ILE A 92 -6.49 -15.50 -6.87
N GLY A 93 -5.77 -15.93 -5.84
CA GLY A 93 -6.36 -16.31 -4.56
C GLY A 93 -7.14 -15.17 -3.88
N LEU A 94 -6.59 -13.95 -3.91
CA LEU A 94 -7.25 -12.76 -3.38
C LEU A 94 -8.48 -12.37 -4.21
N MET A 95 -8.43 -12.51 -5.54
CA MET A 95 -9.61 -12.30 -6.39
C MET A 95 -10.73 -13.29 -6.04
N VAL A 96 -10.41 -14.58 -5.89
CA VAL A 96 -11.38 -15.61 -5.49
C VAL A 96 -11.95 -15.31 -4.09
N ALA A 97 -11.09 -14.98 -3.12
CA ALA A 97 -11.54 -14.65 -1.77
C ALA A 97 -12.46 -13.42 -1.76
N TYR A 98 -12.15 -12.38 -2.56
CA TYR A 98 -12.97 -11.19 -2.71
C TYR A 98 -14.33 -11.50 -3.33
N VAL A 99 -14.37 -12.31 -4.40
CA VAL A 99 -15.62 -12.74 -5.03
C VAL A 99 -16.48 -13.54 -4.04
N LEU A 100 -15.89 -14.44 -3.25
CA LEU A 100 -16.62 -15.21 -2.24
C LEU A 100 -17.14 -14.33 -1.10
N ASP A 101 -16.39 -13.31 -0.69
CA ASP A 101 -16.83 -12.34 0.32
C ASP A 101 -17.99 -11.47 -0.19
N LEU A 102 -17.96 -11.06 -1.47
CA LEU A 102 -19.07 -10.37 -2.12
C LEU A 102 -20.36 -11.20 -2.19
N ILE A 103 -20.24 -12.53 -2.27
CA ILE A 103 -21.37 -13.48 -2.26
C ILE A 103 -21.82 -13.80 -0.81
N GLU A 104 -21.25 -13.12 0.20
CA GLU A 104 -21.50 -13.33 1.63
C GLU A 104 -21.12 -14.73 2.15
N LEU A 105 -20.31 -15.50 1.41
CA LEU A 105 -19.81 -16.81 1.80
C LEU A 105 -18.54 -16.68 2.66
N LYS A 106 -18.71 -16.22 3.90
CA LYS A 106 -17.62 -15.92 4.84
C LYS A 106 -16.67 -17.09 5.14
N SER A 107 -17.20 -18.32 5.19
CA SER A 107 -16.39 -19.54 5.37
C SER A 107 -15.61 -19.88 4.09
N GLY A 108 -16.21 -19.64 2.92
CA GLY A 108 -15.57 -19.82 1.62
C GLY A 108 -14.42 -18.84 1.42
N SER A 109 -14.62 -17.56 1.76
CA SER A 109 -13.55 -16.55 1.67
C SER A 109 -12.40 -16.85 2.64
N PHE A 110 -12.70 -17.32 3.85
CA PHE A 110 -11.68 -17.80 4.79
C PHE A 110 -10.85 -18.97 4.23
N MET A 111 -11.51 -20.00 3.69
CA MET A 111 -10.83 -21.16 3.11
C MET A 111 -10.02 -20.77 1.87
N ALA A 112 -10.52 -19.85 1.04
CA ALA A 112 -9.81 -19.35 -0.13
C ALA A 112 -8.49 -18.65 0.25
N VAL A 113 -8.47 -17.88 1.36
CA VAL A 113 -7.24 -17.25 1.86
C VAL A 113 -6.23 -18.31 2.32
N TRP A 114 -6.64 -19.33 3.07
CA TRP A 114 -5.70 -20.37 3.50
C TRP A 114 -5.19 -21.24 2.33
N PHE A 115 -6.07 -21.56 1.38
CA PHE A 115 -5.68 -22.31 0.19
C PHE A 115 -4.76 -21.50 -0.72
N SER A 116 -4.94 -20.18 -0.82
CA SER A 116 -4.03 -19.32 -1.57
C SER A 116 -2.66 -19.23 -0.92
N LEU A 117 -2.57 -19.13 0.42
CA LEU A 117 -1.30 -19.16 1.14
C LEU A 117 -0.59 -20.51 0.99
N LEU A 118 -1.33 -21.62 1.03
CA LEU A 118 -0.78 -22.96 0.79
C LEU A 118 -0.27 -23.10 -0.64
N SER A 119 -1.07 -22.69 -1.63
CA SER A 119 -0.70 -22.69 -3.04
C SER A 119 0.53 -21.82 -3.29
N ALA A 120 0.60 -20.64 -2.68
CA ALA A 120 1.77 -19.77 -2.72
C ALA A 120 3.02 -20.43 -2.12
N GLN A 121 2.88 -21.19 -1.03
CA GLN A 121 4.00 -21.94 -0.44
C GLN A 121 4.50 -23.06 -1.37
N VAL A 122 3.58 -23.79 -2.00
CA VAL A 122 3.92 -24.82 -2.98
C VAL A 122 4.61 -24.19 -4.17
N ALA A 123 4.05 -23.10 -4.72
CA ALA A 123 4.67 -22.34 -5.80
C ALA A 123 6.08 -21.85 -5.42
N PHE A 124 6.27 -21.36 -4.19
CA PHE A 124 7.56 -20.94 -3.68
C PHE A 124 8.58 -22.09 -3.65
N PHE A 125 8.20 -23.29 -3.23
CA PHE A 125 9.11 -24.44 -3.23
C PHE A 125 9.52 -24.90 -4.64
N PHE A 126 8.68 -24.68 -5.64
CA PHE A 126 8.98 -25.01 -7.03
C PHE A 126 9.69 -23.88 -7.80
N SER A 127 9.45 -22.62 -7.44
CA SER A 127 10.05 -21.47 -8.10
C SER A 127 11.39 -21.06 -7.49
N SER A 128 11.54 -21.23 -6.18
CA SER A 128 12.72 -20.80 -5.44
C SER A 128 13.76 -21.91 -5.44
N SER A 129 14.94 -21.61 -5.96
CA SER A 129 16.15 -22.45 -5.93
C SER A 129 16.75 -22.61 -4.54
N VAL A 130 16.02 -22.28 -3.46
CA VAL A 130 16.49 -22.37 -2.07
C VAL A 130 17.00 -23.77 -1.72
N ILE A 131 16.49 -24.87 -2.30
CA ILE A 131 17.04 -26.21 -2.01
C ILE A 131 18.32 -26.49 -2.79
N SER A 132 18.49 -25.90 -3.97
CA SER A 132 19.67 -26.08 -4.83
C SER A 132 20.81 -25.08 -4.55
N ASP A 133 20.50 -23.90 -4.03
CA ASP A 133 21.46 -22.81 -3.81
C ASP A 133 22.25 -22.98 -2.51
N PHE A 134 21.69 -23.67 -1.51
CA PHE A 134 22.44 -24.00 -0.31
C PHE A 134 23.28 -25.27 -0.54
N ASN A 135 24.56 -25.20 -0.19
CA ASN A 135 25.49 -26.36 -0.21
C ASN A 135 25.04 -27.54 0.67
N SER A 136 24.02 -27.36 1.52
CA SER A 136 23.47 -28.39 2.41
C SER A 136 21.95 -28.44 2.30
N ILE A 137 21.43 -29.63 1.97
CA ILE A 137 19.98 -29.91 1.90
C ILE A 137 19.31 -29.63 3.25
N ALA A 138 19.97 -29.97 4.36
CA ALA A 138 19.42 -29.73 5.70
C ALA A 138 19.19 -28.23 5.96
N LEU A 139 20.10 -27.37 5.49
CA LEU A 139 19.95 -25.93 5.62
C LEU A 139 18.83 -25.39 4.72
N GLY A 140 18.72 -25.90 3.49
CA GLY A 140 17.62 -25.59 2.59
C GLY A 140 16.24 -25.97 3.16
N VAL A 141 16.14 -27.13 3.81
CA VAL A 141 14.90 -27.57 4.50
C VAL A 141 14.56 -26.66 5.67
N ILE A 142 15.54 -26.29 6.51
CA ILE A 142 15.32 -25.38 7.65
C ILE A 142 14.89 -23.98 7.16
N ALA A 143 15.53 -23.46 6.11
CA ALA A 143 15.14 -22.19 5.49
C ALA A 143 13.72 -22.26 4.90
N GLY A 144 13.40 -23.35 4.20
CA GLY A 144 12.05 -23.61 3.69
C GLY A 144 11.00 -23.66 4.80
N LEU A 145 11.31 -24.29 5.94
CA LEU A 145 10.44 -24.34 7.12
C LEU A 145 10.25 -22.96 7.75
N LEU A 146 11.30 -22.13 7.81
CA LEU A 146 11.20 -20.74 8.30
C LEU A 146 10.25 -19.90 7.43
N CYS A 147 10.37 -20.00 6.10
CA CYS A 147 9.47 -19.35 5.15
C CYS A 147 8.03 -19.85 5.31
N ALA A 148 7.84 -21.17 5.39
CA ALA A 148 6.52 -21.77 5.60
C ALA A 148 5.88 -21.32 6.93
N PHE A 149 6.67 -21.22 8.00
CA PHE A 149 6.18 -20.76 9.30
C PHE A 149 5.80 -19.27 9.30
N THR A 150 6.51 -18.46 8.52
CA THR A 150 6.16 -17.03 8.32
C THR A 150 4.84 -16.89 7.56
N ASN A 151 4.69 -17.67 6.49
CA ASN A 151 3.46 -17.72 5.72
C ASN A 151 2.27 -18.19 6.56
N PHE A 152 2.50 -19.19 7.43
CA PHE A 152 1.52 -19.62 8.43
C PHE A 152 1.12 -18.48 9.40
N LEU A 153 2.08 -17.69 9.91
CA LEU A 153 1.75 -16.54 10.78
C LEU A 153 0.99 -15.43 10.05
N ILE A 154 1.23 -15.21 8.76
CA ILE A 154 0.42 -14.32 7.93
C ILE A 154 -1.02 -14.84 7.84
N GLY A 155 -1.20 -16.15 7.67
CA GLY A 155 -2.50 -16.82 7.73
C GLY A 155 -3.20 -16.66 9.09
N VAL A 156 -2.47 -16.81 10.20
CA VAL A 156 -2.99 -16.55 11.56
C VAL A 156 -3.43 -15.09 11.71
N TRP A 157 -2.64 -14.14 11.23
CA TRP A 157 -2.98 -12.72 11.27
C TRP A 157 -4.24 -12.40 10.45
N ALA A 158 -4.37 -13.00 9.25
CA ALA A 158 -5.56 -12.87 8.42
C ALA A 158 -6.80 -13.48 9.10
N SER A 159 -6.65 -14.63 9.77
CA SER A 159 -7.72 -15.32 10.49
C SER A 159 -8.34 -14.45 11.59
N LEU A 160 -7.52 -13.66 12.30
CA LEU A 160 -7.99 -12.74 13.34
C LEU A 160 -8.86 -11.59 12.79
N GLN A 161 -8.83 -11.29 11.49
CA GLN A 161 -9.67 -10.24 10.88
C GLN A 161 -11.12 -10.71 10.65
N PHE A 162 -11.36 -12.03 10.60
CA PHE A 162 -12.69 -12.58 10.37
C PHE A 162 -13.54 -12.57 11.64
N LYS A 163 -14.58 -11.72 11.66
CA LYS A 163 -15.50 -11.61 12.81
C LYS A 163 -16.23 -12.90 13.16
N PHE A 164 -16.52 -13.77 12.18
CA PHE A 164 -17.21 -15.02 12.45
C PHE A 164 -16.38 -15.94 13.37
N ILE A 165 -15.06 -16.03 13.14
CA ILE A 165 -14.14 -16.82 13.97
C ILE A 165 -14.07 -16.27 15.39
N GLN A 166 -14.10 -14.94 15.54
CA GLN A 166 -14.14 -14.30 16.85
C GLN A 166 -15.40 -14.66 17.66
N ILE A 167 -16.55 -14.80 17.00
CA ILE A 167 -17.82 -15.09 17.66
C ILE A 167 -17.94 -16.60 17.97
N GLU A 168 -17.54 -17.45 17.03
CA GLU A 168 -17.73 -18.91 17.12
C GLU A 168 -16.65 -19.60 17.96
N TYR A 169 -15.40 -19.13 17.90
CA TYR A 169 -14.24 -19.76 18.56
C TYR A 169 -13.40 -18.77 19.39
N PRO A 170 -13.96 -18.22 20.50
CA PRO A 170 -13.31 -17.17 21.29
C PRO A 170 -11.99 -17.62 21.95
N ALA A 171 -11.91 -18.88 22.39
CA ALA A 171 -10.69 -19.43 23.01
C ALA A 171 -9.55 -19.56 21.98
N ILE A 172 -9.87 -19.97 20.76
CA ILE A 172 -8.90 -20.08 19.65
C ILE A 172 -8.36 -18.69 19.31
N VAL A 173 -9.22 -17.67 19.25
CA VAL A 173 -8.78 -16.29 18.95
C VAL A 173 -7.78 -15.74 19.96
N VAL A 174 -7.99 -15.99 21.27
CA VAL A 174 -7.01 -15.59 22.30
C VAL A 174 -5.70 -16.38 22.16
N ALA A 175 -5.78 -17.67 21.83
CA ALA A 175 -4.59 -18.49 21.57
C ALA A 175 -3.82 -18.02 20.33
N LEU A 176 -4.52 -17.66 19.24
CA LEU A 176 -3.91 -17.11 18.02
C LEU A 176 -3.25 -15.74 18.27
N GLU A 177 -3.87 -14.86 19.07
CA GLU A 177 -3.24 -13.60 19.51
C GLU A 177 -1.93 -13.87 20.27
N LYS A 178 -1.94 -14.84 21.19
CA LYS A 178 -0.76 -15.25 21.97
C LYS A 178 0.34 -15.85 21.09
N VAL A 179 0.01 -16.80 20.21
CA VAL A 179 0.95 -17.42 19.25
C VAL A 179 1.63 -16.36 18.41
N LEU A 180 0.87 -15.38 17.93
CA LEU A 180 1.42 -14.35 17.09
C LEU A 180 2.38 -13.44 17.88
N PHE A 181 2.03 -13.04 19.10
CA PHE A 181 2.93 -12.24 19.95
C PHE A 181 4.19 -13.00 20.37
N ALA A 182 4.12 -14.31 20.57
CA ALA A 182 5.26 -15.15 20.96
C ALA A 182 6.20 -15.47 19.78
N CYS A 183 5.65 -15.75 18.59
CA CYS A 183 6.45 -16.26 17.47
C CYS A 183 6.99 -15.16 16.55
N VAL A 184 6.24 -14.07 16.33
CA VAL A 184 6.62 -13.01 15.37
C VAL A 184 7.99 -12.38 15.66
N PRO A 185 8.37 -12.02 16.91
CA PRO A 185 9.66 -11.39 17.17
C PRO A 185 10.86 -12.24 16.73
N ILE A 186 10.76 -13.56 16.87
CA ILE A 186 11.83 -14.51 16.56
C ILE A 186 11.97 -14.66 15.04
N ILE A 187 10.86 -14.87 14.35
CA ILE A 187 10.86 -15.13 12.91
C ILE A 187 11.14 -13.85 12.12
N ALA A 188 10.50 -12.74 12.50
CA ALA A 188 10.71 -11.47 11.81
C ALA A 188 12.15 -10.99 11.96
N SER A 189 12.78 -11.14 13.12
CA SER A 189 14.20 -10.81 13.29
C SER A 189 15.10 -11.68 12.40
N SER A 190 14.82 -12.97 12.26
CA SER A 190 15.59 -13.84 11.35
C SER A 190 15.43 -13.46 9.88
N ILE A 191 14.21 -13.21 9.40
CA ILE A 191 13.97 -12.84 7.99
C ILE A 191 14.52 -11.46 7.68
N PHE A 192 14.38 -10.49 8.58
CA PHE A 192 14.97 -9.16 8.40
C PHE A 192 16.50 -9.24 8.36
N THR A 193 17.09 -10.12 9.17
CA THR A 193 18.54 -10.34 9.12
C THR A 193 18.95 -11.01 7.82
N TRP A 194 18.20 -11.99 7.32
CA TRP A 194 18.45 -12.59 6.01
C TRP A 194 18.41 -11.53 4.90
N ALA A 195 17.37 -10.69 4.86
CA ALA A 195 17.25 -9.61 3.90
C ALA A 195 18.37 -8.56 4.04
N ALA A 196 18.78 -8.23 5.26
CA ALA A 196 19.89 -7.29 5.50
C ALA A 196 21.23 -7.86 5.04
N VAL A 197 21.46 -9.17 5.28
CA VAL A 197 22.67 -9.87 4.86
C VAL A 197 22.77 -9.95 3.33
N SER A 198 21.65 -10.22 2.63
CA SER A 198 21.66 -10.21 1.17
C SER A 198 21.96 -8.82 0.59
N ALA A 199 21.65 -7.74 1.32
CA ALA A 199 21.87 -6.37 0.85
C ALA A 199 23.24 -5.79 1.23
N VAL A 200 23.75 -6.04 2.44
CA VAL A 200 24.94 -5.37 3.02
C VAL A 200 26.09 -6.33 3.28
N GLY A 201 25.87 -7.64 3.16
CA GLY A 201 26.88 -8.67 3.40
C GLY A 201 26.97 -9.13 4.86
N MET A 202 27.88 -10.09 5.11
CA MET A 202 27.95 -10.84 6.37
C MET A 202 28.69 -10.12 7.51
N VAL A 203 29.60 -9.20 7.19
CA VAL A 203 30.56 -8.62 8.14
C VAL A 203 29.89 -8.00 9.37
N ASN A 204 28.87 -7.16 9.17
CA ASN A 204 28.18 -6.43 10.25
C ASN A 204 26.82 -7.05 10.65
N SER A 205 26.54 -8.27 10.18
CA SER A 205 25.24 -8.92 10.30
C SER A 205 24.75 -9.14 11.75
N GLY A 206 25.65 -9.46 12.67
CA GLY A 206 25.34 -9.61 14.11
C GLY A 206 24.77 -8.34 14.72
N TYR A 207 25.26 -7.18 14.31
CA TYR A 207 24.75 -5.88 14.77
C TYR A 207 23.37 -5.55 14.19
N TYR A 208 23.08 -5.91 12.93
CA TYR A 208 21.74 -5.75 12.37
C TYR A 208 20.72 -6.62 13.11
N LEU A 209 21.06 -7.90 13.35
CA LEU A 209 20.23 -8.82 14.13
C LEU A 209 19.97 -8.28 15.55
N MET A 210 20.99 -7.74 16.21
CA MET A 210 20.88 -7.10 17.52
C MET A 210 19.84 -5.96 17.52
N VAL A 211 19.89 -5.07 16.52
CA VAL A 211 18.95 -3.95 16.40
C VAL A 211 17.53 -4.46 16.17
N PHE A 212 17.33 -5.42 15.26
CA PHE A 212 16.00 -6.01 15.02
C PHE A 212 15.43 -6.69 16.27
N CYS A 213 16.26 -7.44 17.01
CA CYS A 213 15.86 -8.04 18.28
C CYS A 213 15.43 -6.98 19.31
N CYS A 214 16.19 -5.89 19.47
CA CYS A 214 15.83 -4.78 20.37
C CYS A 214 14.49 -4.13 19.99
N VAL A 215 14.28 -3.86 18.70
CA VAL A 215 13.04 -3.25 18.19
C VAL A 215 11.84 -4.16 18.42
N PHE A 216 11.93 -5.43 18.04
CA PHE A 216 10.81 -6.37 18.22
C PHE A 216 10.56 -6.69 19.69
N TYR A 217 11.60 -6.77 20.52
CA TYR A 217 11.43 -6.92 21.96
C TYR A 217 10.63 -5.75 22.56
N TRP A 218 10.91 -4.51 22.14
CA TRP A 218 10.15 -3.34 22.59
C TRP A 218 8.68 -3.38 22.17
N LEU A 219 8.42 -3.85 20.94
CA LEU A 219 7.07 -3.88 20.37
C LEU A 219 6.20 -4.98 20.97
N PHE A 220 6.77 -6.14 21.29
CA PHE A 220 6.01 -7.34 21.65
C PHE A 220 6.18 -7.78 23.12
N SER A 221 7.38 -7.68 23.71
CA SER A 221 7.70 -8.30 25.02
C SER A 221 7.31 -7.48 26.26
N ILE A 222 7.06 -6.17 26.11
CA ILE A 222 6.56 -5.33 27.22
C ILE A 222 5.14 -5.81 27.60
N PRO A 223 4.77 -5.95 28.89
CA PRO A 223 3.47 -6.48 29.29
C PRO A 223 2.31 -5.70 28.64
N ARG A 224 1.48 -6.40 27.87
CA ARG A 224 0.30 -5.85 27.16
C ARG A 224 -0.94 -6.66 27.45
N VAL A 225 -2.06 -5.95 27.57
CA VAL A 225 -3.39 -6.54 27.75
C VAL A 225 -3.90 -7.10 26.42
N SER A 226 -4.55 -8.26 26.47
CA SER A 226 -5.20 -8.89 25.31
C SER A 226 -6.29 -8.01 24.70
N SER A 227 -6.41 -8.04 23.37
CA SER A 227 -7.45 -7.29 22.64
C SER A 227 -8.87 -7.83 22.90
N PHE A 228 -8.98 -9.10 23.31
CA PHE A 228 -10.26 -9.83 23.35
C PHE A 228 -10.74 -10.17 24.77
N LYS A 229 -9.97 -9.85 25.82
CA LYS A 229 -10.39 -9.97 27.22
C LYS A 229 -11.04 -8.67 27.71
N THR A 230 -12.18 -8.76 28.42
CA THR A 230 -12.90 -7.56 28.91
C THR A 230 -12.04 -6.71 29.84
N ARG A 231 -11.89 -5.42 29.51
CA ARG A 231 -11.50 -4.37 30.47
C ARG A 231 -12.70 -4.14 31.38
N GLU A 232 -12.63 -4.53 32.66
CA GLU A 232 -13.58 -4.04 33.63
C GLU A 232 -13.49 -2.50 33.65
N LYS A 233 -14.60 -1.85 33.29
CA LYS A 233 -14.74 -0.38 33.24
C LYS A 233 -14.92 0.25 34.62
N GLY A 234 -14.89 -0.55 35.70
CA GLY A 234 -14.73 -0.04 37.06
C GLY A 234 -13.28 0.39 37.23
N GLY A 235 -13.05 1.69 37.42
CA GLY A 235 -11.71 2.24 37.52
C GLY A 235 -10.87 1.45 38.53
N TYR A 236 -9.73 0.93 38.07
CA TYR A 236 -8.63 0.49 38.93
C TYR A 236 -8.20 1.69 39.78
N HIS A 237 -8.90 1.94 40.87
CA HIS A 237 -8.47 2.85 41.92
C HIS A 237 -7.34 2.14 42.67
N GLY A 238 -6.13 2.24 42.12
CA GLY A 238 -4.90 1.80 42.79
C GLY A 238 -4.62 0.29 42.83
N GLY A 239 -5.29 -0.54 42.02
CA GLY A 239 -5.03 -1.99 41.96
C GLY A 239 -4.21 -2.42 40.72
N GLU A 240 -3.35 -3.42 40.88
CA GLU A 240 -2.59 -4.07 39.81
C GLU A 240 -3.51 -4.79 38.82
N ILE A 241 -3.13 -4.77 37.53
CA ILE A 241 -3.83 -5.49 36.48
C ILE A 241 -3.61 -7.00 36.71
N PRO A 242 -4.66 -7.85 36.72
CA PRO A 242 -4.49 -9.29 36.94
C PRO A 242 -3.62 -9.92 35.86
N GLU A 243 -2.67 -10.77 36.27
CA GLU A 243 -1.64 -11.39 35.41
C GLU A 243 -2.25 -12.19 34.26
N ASP A 244 -3.42 -12.80 34.49
CA ASP A 244 -4.20 -13.53 33.47
C ASP A 244 -4.69 -12.66 32.31
N SER A 245 -4.60 -11.34 32.40
CA SER A 245 -5.03 -10.43 31.33
C SER A 245 -3.92 -10.07 30.33
N TYR A 246 -2.66 -10.41 30.63
CA TYR A 246 -1.55 -10.22 29.71
C TYR A 246 -1.58 -11.24 28.56
N ILE A 247 -1.08 -10.82 27.40
CA ILE A 247 -0.98 -11.69 26.21
C ILE A 247 0.11 -12.74 26.41
N LEU A 248 1.29 -12.29 26.87
CA LEU A 248 2.47 -13.13 27.07
C LEU A 248 2.52 -13.68 28.49
N GLY A 249 2.91 -14.95 28.61
CA GLY A 249 3.22 -15.58 29.90
C GLY A 249 4.68 -15.38 30.35
N GLU A 250 5.01 -15.92 31.51
CA GLU A 250 6.38 -15.89 32.07
C GLU A 250 7.39 -16.62 31.17
N LEU A 251 7.03 -17.81 30.66
CA LEU A 251 7.89 -18.61 29.78
C LEU A 251 8.26 -17.86 28.49
N GLU A 252 7.26 -17.28 27.81
CA GLU A 252 7.47 -16.57 26.54
C GLU A 252 8.30 -15.30 26.76
N SER A 253 8.06 -14.60 27.87
CA SER A 253 8.86 -13.43 28.26
C SER A 253 10.31 -13.83 28.53
N CYS A 254 10.55 -14.95 29.20
CA CYS A 254 11.88 -15.52 29.40
C CYS A 254 12.55 -15.86 28.06
N LEU A 255 11.87 -16.57 27.16
CA LEU A 255 12.38 -16.91 25.83
C LEU A 255 12.72 -15.65 25.02
N HIS A 256 11.87 -14.62 25.03
CA HIS A 256 12.17 -13.36 24.35
C HIS A 256 13.40 -12.66 24.93
N THR A 257 13.63 -12.73 26.25
CA THR A 257 14.85 -12.17 26.86
C THR A 257 16.10 -12.96 26.50
N LEU A 258 16.02 -14.29 26.45
CA LEU A 258 17.12 -15.14 26.02
C LEU A 258 17.48 -14.87 24.55
N VAL A 259 16.47 -14.76 23.69
CA VAL A 259 16.65 -14.40 22.27
C VAL A 259 17.29 -13.02 22.14
N LEU A 260 16.81 -12.01 22.88
CA LEU A 260 17.36 -10.65 22.83
C LEU A 260 18.86 -10.61 23.17
N VAL A 261 19.28 -11.34 24.20
CA VAL A 261 20.64 -11.24 24.76
C VAL A 261 21.63 -12.20 24.07
N PHE A 262 21.21 -13.43 23.78
CA PHE A 262 22.13 -14.46 23.30
C PHE A 262 22.09 -14.67 21.78
N LEU A 263 20.96 -14.45 21.10
CA LEU A 263 20.86 -14.75 19.67
C LEU A 263 21.86 -13.94 18.82
N PRO A 264 22.01 -12.61 19.00
CA PRO A 264 22.98 -11.83 18.22
C PRO A 264 24.44 -12.27 18.46
N LEU A 265 24.77 -12.59 19.72
CA LEU A 265 26.09 -13.10 20.10
C LEU A 265 26.38 -14.44 19.44
N MET A 266 25.49 -15.41 19.61
CA MET A 266 25.66 -16.76 19.04
C MET A 266 25.75 -16.74 17.52
N PHE A 267 24.97 -15.87 16.86
CA PHE A 267 25.03 -15.70 15.42
C PHE A 267 26.38 -15.09 14.97
N HIS A 268 26.91 -14.11 15.69
CA HIS A 268 28.24 -13.56 15.39
C HIS A 268 29.36 -14.58 15.63
N VAL A 269 29.29 -15.34 16.72
CA VAL A 269 30.21 -16.45 17.01
C VAL A 269 30.18 -17.50 15.89
N ALA A 270 28.99 -17.93 15.47
CA ALA A 270 28.83 -18.93 14.42
C ALA A 270 29.35 -18.44 13.05
N SER A 271 29.13 -17.16 12.72
CA SER A 271 29.55 -16.59 11.44
C SER A 271 31.05 -16.26 11.38
N HIS A 272 31.66 -15.82 12.48
CA HIS A 272 33.04 -15.31 12.52
C HIS A 272 33.99 -16.16 13.37
N TYR A 273 33.65 -17.44 13.64
CA TYR A 273 34.37 -18.31 14.58
C TYR A 273 35.90 -18.35 14.36
N ALA A 274 36.34 -18.31 13.10
CA ALA A 274 37.77 -18.35 12.75
C ALA A 274 38.55 -17.08 13.12
N VAL A 275 37.87 -15.93 13.26
CA VAL A 275 38.50 -14.60 13.42
C VAL A 275 38.21 -14.00 14.81
N MET A 276 37.40 -14.65 15.65
CA MET A 276 36.92 -14.13 16.94
C MET A 276 38.03 -13.62 17.88
N PHE A 277 39.18 -14.30 17.93
CA PHE A 277 40.29 -13.95 18.82
C PHE A 277 41.49 -13.35 18.07
N SER A 278 41.32 -12.97 16.81
CA SER A 278 42.40 -12.38 16.00
C SER A 278 42.80 -10.97 16.46
N SER A 279 41.88 -10.20 17.03
CA SER A 279 42.11 -8.82 17.43
C SER A 279 41.35 -8.45 18.71
N TRP A 280 41.85 -7.43 19.42
CA TRP A 280 41.10 -6.84 20.54
C TRP A 280 39.76 -6.24 20.10
N GLY A 281 39.64 -5.81 18.84
CA GLY A 281 38.40 -5.32 18.25
C GLY A 281 37.32 -6.42 18.15
N SER A 282 37.69 -7.63 17.70
CA SER A 282 36.74 -8.75 17.60
C SER A 282 36.28 -9.25 18.96
N VAL A 283 37.15 -9.21 19.98
CA VAL A 283 36.76 -9.51 21.37
C VAL A 283 35.79 -8.46 21.91
N CYS A 284 36.01 -7.18 21.59
CA CYS A 284 35.06 -6.11 21.94
C CYS A 284 33.69 -6.30 21.29
N ASP A 285 33.60 -6.85 20.07
CA ASP A 285 32.29 -7.11 19.42
C ASP A 285 31.45 -8.11 20.20
N LEU A 286 32.06 -9.18 20.72
CA LEU A 286 31.36 -10.17 21.53
C LEU A 286 30.75 -9.53 22.77
N PHE A 287 31.52 -8.68 23.45
CA PHE A 287 31.03 -7.96 24.62
C PHE A 287 29.95 -6.92 24.26
N LEU A 288 30.11 -6.17 23.17
CA LEU A 288 29.10 -5.20 22.73
C LEU A 288 27.78 -5.88 22.34
N LEU A 289 27.83 -6.99 21.61
CA LEU A 289 26.65 -7.74 21.17
C LEU A 289 25.87 -8.36 22.34
N PHE A 290 26.51 -8.61 23.48
CA PHE A 290 25.83 -9.08 24.70
C PHE A 290 25.37 -7.92 25.61
N PHE A 291 26.28 -7.00 25.94
CA PHE A 291 26.02 -5.97 26.95
C PHE A 291 25.15 -4.82 26.45
N ILE A 292 25.10 -4.53 25.14
CA ILE A 292 24.17 -3.53 24.59
C ILE A 292 22.71 -4.00 24.73
N PRO A 293 22.30 -5.20 24.24
CA PRO A 293 20.94 -5.70 24.45
C PRO A 293 20.58 -5.86 25.93
N PHE A 294 21.55 -6.24 26.76
CA PHE A 294 21.35 -6.35 28.19
C PHE A 294 21.07 -4.99 28.84
N LEU A 295 21.84 -3.95 28.51
CA LEU A 295 21.59 -2.58 28.97
C LEU A 295 20.22 -2.08 28.47
N PHE A 296 19.86 -2.39 27.22
CA PHE A 296 18.54 -2.11 26.66
C PHE A 296 17.41 -2.82 27.42
N GLN A 297 17.56 -4.09 27.80
CA GLN A 297 16.60 -4.84 28.61
C GLN A 297 16.43 -4.20 29.99
N LEU A 298 17.52 -3.78 30.63
CA LEU A 298 17.49 -3.07 31.91
C LEU A 298 16.78 -1.71 31.78
N TYR A 299 16.96 -1.01 30.66
CA TYR A 299 16.18 0.19 30.36
C TYR A 299 14.70 -0.14 30.17
N ALA A 300 14.37 -1.17 29.38
CA ALA A 300 12.99 -1.62 29.17
C ALA A 300 12.30 -2.09 30.46
N SER A 301 13.07 -2.52 31.47
CA SER A 301 12.53 -2.86 32.80
C SER A 301 11.87 -1.66 33.49
N THR A 302 12.21 -0.42 33.13
CA THR A 302 11.51 0.78 33.64
C THR A 302 10.03 0.82 33.23
N ARG A 303 9.67 0.09 32.17
CA ARG A 303 8.29 -0.10 31.68
C ARG A 303 7.72 -1.48 32.00
N GLY A 304 8.35 -2.22 32.91
CA GLY A 304 7.86 -3.52 33.36
C GLY A 304 8.33 -4.72 32.53
N ALA A 305 9.40 -4.63 31.74
CA ALA A 305 9.89 -5.77 30.95
C ALA A 305 10.37 -6.98 31.80
N LEU A 306 10.78 -6.77 33.05
CA LEU A 306 11.24 -7.82 33.98
C LEU A 306 10.15 -8.27 34.97
N TRP A 307 8.87 -8.06 34.64
CA TRP A 307 7.74 -8.36 35.52
C TRP A 307 7.68 -9.85 35.94
N TRP A 308 8.15 -10.76 35.09
CA TRP A 308 8.16 -12.21 35.31
C TRP A 308 9.32 -12.70 36.20
N VAL A 309 10.34 -11.88 36.49
CA VAL A 309 11.53 -12.30 37.26
C VAL A 309 11.30 -12.19 38.76
N THR A 310 10.77 -11.06 39.23
CA THR A 310 10.41 -10.87 40.64
C THR A 310 9.35 -9.78 40.78
N LYS A 311 8.39 -10.00 41.67
CA LYS A 311 7.34 -9.03 41.99
C LYS A 311 7.83 -7.91 42.93
N ASN A 312 9.00 -8.10 43.55
CA ASN A 312 9.57 -7.14 44.49
C ASN A 312 10.25 -5.96 43.76
N ASP A 313 9.63 -4.79 43.75
CA ASP A 313 10.16 -3.57 43.11
C ASP A 313 11.57 -3.19 43.61
N HIS A 314 11.89 -3.43 44.88
CA HIS A 314 13.22 -3.19 45.45
C HIS A 314 14.30 -4.10 44.84
N GLN A 315 13.99 -5.37 44.61
CA GLN A 315 14.91 -6.33 43.98
C GLN A 315 15.10 -5.99 42.50
N VAL A 316 14.04 -5.66 41.76
CA VAL A 316 14.14 -5.20 40.36
C VAL A 316 15.00 -3.95 40.26
N ARG A 317 14.84 -3.00 41.19
CA ARG A 317 15.66 -1.78 41.23
C ARG A 317 17.13 -2.09 41.51
N SER A 318 17.42 -2.98 42.45
CA SER A 318 18.79 -3.42 42.76
C SER A 318 19.45 -4.07 41.54
N ILE A 319 18.77 -5.03 40.91
CA ILE A 319 19.22 -5.70 39.67
C ILE A 319 19.51 -4.66 38.58
N ARG A 320 18.59 -3.70 38.37
CA ARG A 320 18.75 -2.66 37.35
C ARG A 320 20.00 -1.81 37.57
N VAL A 321 20.24 -1.36 38.80
CA VAL A 321 21.35 -0.44 39.10
C VAL A 321 22.69 -1.17 39.09
N VAL A 322 22.78 -2.33 39.76
CA VAL A 322 24.04 -3.09 39.87
C VAL A 322 24.46 -3.64 38.52
N ASN A 323 23.57 -4.39 37.85
CA ASN A 323 23.89 -4.99 36.56
C ASN A 323 24.01 -3.93 35.46
N GLY A 324 23.26 -2.82 35.59
CA GLY A 324 23.36 -1.68 34.67
C GLY A 324 24.71 -0.98 34.77
N ALA A 325 25.25 -0.82 35.98
CA ALA A 325 26.58 -0.24 36.19
C ALA A 325 27.69 -1.13 35.59
N ILE A 326 27.63 -2.45 35.83
CA ILE A 326 28.59 -3.42 35.26
C ILE A 326 28.53 -3.38 33.72
N ALA A 327 27.32 -3.46 33.14
CA ALA A 327 27.13 -3.43 31.70
C ALA A 327 27.65 -2.13 31.09
N LEU A 328 27.39 -0.99 31.74
CA LEU A 328 27.84 0.32 31.28
C LEU A 328 29.37 0.45 31.28
N VAL A 329 30.07 -0.10 32.30
CA VAL A 329 31.54 -0.14 32.32
C VAL A 329 32.08 -0.93 31.13
N VAL A 330 31.57 -2.15 30.90
CA VAL A 330 32.06 -3.01 29.81
C VAL A 330 31.81 -2.38 28.44
N VAL A 331 30.60 -1.85 28.21
CA VAL A 331 30.25 -1.19 26.94
C VAL A 331 31.15 0.02 26.67
N VAL A 332 31.39 0.85 27.68
CA VAL A 332 32.23 2.05 27.53
C VAL A 332 33.66 1.68 27.16
N ILE A 333 34.26 0.71 27.86
CA ILE A 333 35.63 0.22 27.54
C ILE A 333 35.69 -0.33 26.11
N CYS A 334 34.69 -1.11 25.69
CA CYS A 334 34.67 -1.66 24.33
C CYS A 334 34.55 -0.56 23.26
N LEU A 335 33.72 0.48 23.50
CA LEU A 335 33.59 1.64 22.61
C LEU A 335 34.86 2.50 22.59
N GLU A 336 35.57 2.61 23.71
CA GLU A 336 36.87 3.31 23.77
C GLU A 336 37.88 2.66 22.84
N VAL A 337 38.03 1.33 22.93
CA VAL A 337 38.96 0.56 22.07
C VAL A 337 38.55 0.67 20.60
N ARG A 338 37.27 0.44 20.27
CA ARG A 338 36.80 0.38 18.88
C ARG A 338 36.59 1.72 18.18
N VAL A 339 36.21 2.76 18.92
CA VAL A 339 35.83 4.05 18.31
C VAL A 339 36.86 5.12 18.66
N VAL A 340 37.12 5.33 19.95
CA VAL A 340 37.93 6.48 20.38
C VAL A 340 39.41 6.28 20.03
N PHE A 341 40.02 5.18 20.45
CA PHE A 341 41.43 4.94 20.17
C PHE A 341 41.69 4.55 18.71
N HIS A 342 40.78 3.78 18.10
CA HIS A 342 40.92 3.38 16.71
C HIS A 342 40.70 4.54 15.72
N ALA A 343 39.58 5.28 15.82
CA ALA A 343 39.23 6.31 14.85
C ALA A 343 39.71 7.71 15.25
N PHE A 344 39.67 8.05 16.55
CA PHE A 344 40.01 9.38 17.05
C PHE A 344 41.37 9.48 17.75
N GLY A 345 42.18 8.40 17.75
CA GLY A 345 43.45 8.35 18.47
C GLY A 345 44.42 9.48 18.10
N ARG A 346 44.39 9.94 16.84
CA ARG A 346 45.23 11.05 16.34
C ARG A 346 44.89 12.42 16.94
N TYR A 347 43.67 12.59 17.48
CA TYR A 347 43.23 13.84 18.08
C TYR A 347 43.47 13.89 19.60
N ILE A 348 43.94 12.79 20.19
CA ILE A 348 44.27 12.71 21.61
C ILE A 348 45.68 13.29 21.79
N GLN A 349 45.77 14.45 22.45
CA GLN A 349 47.05 15.15 22.63
C GLN A 349 47.86 14.66 23.85
N VAL A 350 47.23 13.87 24.73
CA VAL A 350 47.84 13.38 25.97
C VAL A 350 48.61 12.08 25.70
N PRO A 351 49.86 11.92 26.18
CA PRO A 351 50.61 10.68 26.04
C PRO A 351 50.05 9.53 26.92
N ALA A 352 50.29 8.29 26.51
CA ALA A 352 50.01 7.12 27.33
C ALA A 352 50.92 7.09 28.58
N PRO A 353 50.44 6.61 29.76
CA PRO A 353 49.15 5.96 30.02
C PRO A 353 48.00 6.90 30.44
N LEU A 354 48.27 8.21 30.57
CA LEU A 354 47.29 9.18 31.06
C LEU A 354 46.11 9.38 30.11
N ASN A 355 46.32 9.15 28.80
CA ASN A 355 45.24 9.14 27.81
C ASN A 355 44.13 8.15 28.15
N TYR A 356 44.46 6.91 28.49
CA TYR A 356 43.50 5.87 28.85
C TYR A 356 42.69 6.30 30.07
N PHE A 357 43.36 6.73 31.13
CA PHE A 357 42.69 7.16 32.36
C PHE A 357 41.74 8.35 32.14
N LEU A 358 42.17 9.38 31.40
CA LEU A 358 41.36 10.57 31.18
C LEU A 358 40.21 10.31 30.21
N VAL A 359 40.43 9.55 29.14
CA VAL A 359 39.37 9.14 28.20
C VAL A 359 38.31 8.32 28.94
N THR A 360 38.72 7.32 29.73
CA THR A 360 37.78 6.51 30.51
C THR A 360 37.05 7.35 31.55
N THR A 361 37.73 8.26 32.24
CA THR A 361 37.08 9.18 33.19
C THR A 361 36.00 10.03 32.51
N THR A 362 36.28 10.54 31.30
CA THR A 362 35.32 11.35 30.54
C THR A 362 34.13 10.53 30.04
N MET A 363 34.39 9.40 29.37
CA MET A 363 33.32 8.57 28.79
C MET A 363 32.49 7.87 29.86
N LEU A 364 33.13 7.19 30.81
CA LEU A 364 32.45 6.47 31.88
C LEU A 364 31.75 7.43 32.83
N GLY A 365 32.41 8.52 33.22
CA GLY A 365 31.82 9.53 34.10
C GLY A 365 30.63 10.23 33.44
N GLY A 366 30.70 10.54 32.14
CA GLY A 366 29.60 11.09 31.37
C GLY A 366 28.42 10.12 31.24
N ALA A 367 28.69 8.86 30.88
CA ALA A 367 27.67 7.81 30.75
C ALA A 367 27.01 7.48 32.10
N ALA A 368 27.78 7.40 33.19
CA ALA A 368 27.28 7.18 34.54
C ALA A 368 26.43 8.36 35.02
N ALA A 369 26.84 9.60 34.76
CA ALA A 369 26.03 10.80 35.07
C ALA A 369 24.69 10.78 34.33
N ALA A 370 24.71 10.49 33.02
CA ALA A 370 23.49 10.39 32.21
C ALA A 370 22.57 9.25 32.68
N GLY A 371 23.13 8.08 32.99
CA GLY A 371 22.40 6.92 33.52
C GLY A 371 21.79 7.18 34.89
N ALA A 372 22.56 7.76 35.82
CA ALA A 372 22.08 8.10 37.16
C ALA A 372 20.92 9.12 37.14
N TYR A 373 21.01 10.13 36.26
CA TYR A 373 19.90 11.06 36.04
C TYR A 373 18.70 10.36 35.39
N GLY A 374 18.91 9.54 34.37
CA GLY A 374 17.87 8.81 33.64
C GLY A 374 17.09 7.81 34.49
N VAL A 375 17.75 7.18 35.48
CA VAL A 375 17.13 6.27 36.46
C VAL A 375 16.49 7.03 37.64
N GLY A 376 16.73 8.34 37.76
CA GLY A 376 16.17 9.19 38.81
C GLY A 376 16.89 9.08 40.15
N MET A 377 18.19 8.76 40.16
CA MET A 377 19.00 8.65 41.39
C MET A 377 19.42 10.03 41.95
N VAL A 378 19.37 11.08 41.12
CA VAL A 378 19.68 12.46 41.53
C VAL A 378 18.43 13.09 42.13
N SER A 379 18.29 13.01 43.45
CA SER A 379 17.14 13.56 44.18
C SER A 379 17.54 14.27 45.48
N ASP A 380 18.46 13.68 46.23
CA ASP A 380 18.95 14.23 47.49
C ASP A 380 20.08 15.27 47.30
N ALA A 381 20.25 16.17 48.27
CA ALA A 381 21.30 17.19 48.24
C ALA A 381 22.72 16.58 48.07
N ALA A 382 23.02 15.47 48.75
CA ALA A 382 24.30 14.77 48.60
C ALA A 382 24.48 14.17 47.19
N SER A 383 23.44 13.51 46.64
CA SER A 383 23.47 12.97 45.28
C SER A 383 23.62 14.06 44.22
N SER A 384 23.01 15.23 44.46
CA SER A 384 23.12 16.40 43.58
C SER A 384 24.52 17.01 43.60
N PHE A 385 25.17 17.03 44.77
CA PHE A 385 26.56 17.49 44.91
C PHE A 385 27.52 16.56 44.17
N ILE A 386 27.39 15.24 44.36
CA ILE A 386 28.19 14.22 43.66
C ILE A 386 28.01 14.34 42.15
N PHE A 387 26.78 14.52 41.67
CA PHE A 387 26.49 14.73 40.26
C PHE A 387 27.17 16.00 39.71
N THR A 388 27.15 17.10 40.46
CA THR A 388 27.84 18.34 40.05
C THR A 388 29.37 18.20 40.04
N ALA A 389 29.96 17.52 41.03
CA ALA A 389 31.38 17.26 41.08
C ALA A 389 31.84 16.38 39.91
N LEU A 390 31.08 15.31 39.63
CA LEU A 390 31.33 14.40 38.50
C LEU A 390 31.28 15.14 37.16
N ALA A 391 30.28 15.99 36.92
CA ALA A 391 30.17 16.77 35.68
C ALA A 391 31.35 17.73 35.47
N VAL A 392 31.86 18.34 36.55
CA VAL A 392 33.05 19.20 36.51
C VAL A 392 34.30 18.40 36.14
N VAL A 393 34.53 17.26 36.81
CA VAL A 393 35.69 16.39 36.58
C VAL A 393 35.68 15.83 35.16
N VAL A 394 34.53 15.33 34.68
CA VAL A 394 34.35 14.82 33.31
C VAL A 394 34.66 15.88 32.27
N SER A 395 34.16 17.11 32.46
CA SER A 395 34.38 18.21 31.51
C SER A 395 35.84 18.67 31.50
N ALA A 396 36.51 18.67 32.65
CA ALA A 396 37.93 19.00 32.74
C ALA A 396 38.80 17.91 32.08
N ALA A 397 38.54 16.64 32.37
CA ALA A 397 39.24 15.51 31.78
C ALA A 397 39.10 15.50 30.24
N GLY A 398 37.89 15.73 29.72
CA GLY A 398 37.66 15.73 28.26
C GLY A 398 38.37 16.88 27.55
N ALA A 399 38.45 18.05 28.19
CA ALA A 399 39.20 19.18 27.67
C ALA A 399 40.72 18.91 27.62
N ILE A 400 41.27 18.25 28.64
CA ILE A 400 42.68 17.85 28.66
C ILE A 400 42.98 16.85 27.53
N VAL A 401 42.12 15.85 27.33
CA VAL A 401 42.27 14.81 26.28
C VAL A 401 42.34 15.43 24.88
N VAL A 402 41.44 16.37 24.59
CA VAL A 402 41.35 17.05 23.30
C VAL A 402 42.43 18.14 23.14
N GLY A 403 43.13 18.50 24.21
CA GLY A 403 44.14 19.56 24.20
C GLY A 403 43.58 20.98 24.22
N PHE A 404 42.34 21.16 24.67
CA PHE A 404 41.76 22.49 24.83
C PHE A 404 42.56 23.27 25.88
N PRO A 405 42.99 24.52 25.60
CA PRO A 405 43.68 25.33 26.58
C PRO A 405 42.75 25.60 27.76
N ILE A 406 42.96 24.87 28.86
CA ILE A 406 42.21 25.01 30.11
C ILE A 406 42.36 26.43 30.66
N LEU A 407 43.42 27.13 30.25
CA LEU A 407 43.83 28.47 30.67
C LEU A 407 43.73 29.45 29.50
N LEU A 408 42.52 29.89 29.17
CA LEU A 408 42.33 30.94 28.15
C LEU A 408 42.53 32.32 28.81
N ILE A 409 43.64 32.97 28.48
CA ILE A 409 43.99 34.33 28.95
C ILE A 409 43.06 35.33 28.26
N PHE A 410 42.07 35.85 28.99
CA PHE A 410 41.35 37.04 28.55
C PHE A 410 42.26 38.27 28.78
N LYS A 411 42.95 38.74 27.73
CA LYS A 411 43.55 40.08 27.73
C LYS A 411 42.42 41.09 27.56
N SER A 412 41.86 41.59 28.66
CA SER A 412 40.99 42.77 28.60
C SER A 412 41.86 44.01 28.41
N GLY A 413 41.52 44.82 27.41
CA GLY A 413 42.21 46.06 27.08
C GLY A 413 42.35 47.03 28.26
N THR A 414 43.45 47.76 28.19
CA THR A 414 44.00 48.78 29.09
C THR A 414 43.04 49.92 29.46
N LEU A 415 42.86 50.12 30.77
CA LEU A 415 43.16 51.42 31.40
C LEU A 415 43.54 51.17 32.87
N SER A 416 44.76 51.57 33.25
CA SER A 416 45.35 51.50 34.59
C SER A 416 45.93 50.14 35.06
N GLY A 417 47.19 49.90 34.69
CA GLY A 417 48.29 49.58 35.64
C GLY A 417 48.31 48.28 36.45
N TYR A 418 47.25 47.48 36.52
CA TYR A 418 47.26 46.19 37.22
C TYR A 418 46.78 45.06 36.28
N GLU A 419 47.71 44.22 35.80
CA GLU A 419 47.39 43.00 35.06
C GLU A 419 46.67 41.99 35.98
N LYS A 420 45.36 42.13 36.12
CA LYS A 420 44.53 41.10 36.77
C LYS A 420 44.19 40.02 35.73
N LYS A 421 45.11 39.08 35.52
CA LYS A 421 44.88 37.86 34.73
C LYS A 421 43.77 37.06 35.40
N LYS A 422 42.57 37.04 34.81
CA LYS A 422 41.47 36.17 35.26
C LYS A 422 41.65 34.80 34.62
N PHE A 423 42.03 33.82 35.42
CA PHE A 423 42.15 32.43 35.03
C PHE A 423 40.77 31.76 35.16
N VAL A 424 40.12 31.42 34.04
CA VAL A 424 38.81 30.75 34.07
C VAL A 424 38.89 29.42 33.31
N PRO A 425 38.76 28.27 34.01
CA PRO A 425 38.71 26.96 33.36
C PRO A 425 37.35 26.74 32.68
N LEU A 426 37.19 27.32 31.48
CA LEU A 426 35.94 27.33 30.69
C LEU A 426 35.21 25.97 30.63
N PRO A 427 35.88 24.81 30.44
CA PRO A 427 35.21 23.50 30.38
C PRO A 427 34.59 23.07 31.71
N SER A 428 35.30 23.26 32.83
CA SER A 428 34.77 22.96 34.17
C SER A 428 33.58 23.85 34.54
N VAL A 429 33.62 25.12 34.13
CA VAL A 429 32.52 26.07 34.33
C VAL A 429 31.30 25.67 33.50
N ALA A 430 31.50 25.21 32.26
CA ALA A 430 30.41 24.67 31.44
C ALA A 430 29.76 23.44 32.11
N GLY A 431 30.57 22.47 32.57
CA GLY A 431 30.09 21.28 33.29
C GLY A 431 29.32 21.62 34.57
N PHE A 432 29.79 22.59 35.35
CA PHE A 432 29.10 23.09 36.54
C PHE A 432 27.72 23.68 36.21
N TYR A 433 27.63 24.52 35.18
CA TYR A 433 26.38 25.13 34.76
C TYR A 433 25.39 24.10 34.19
N LEU A 434 25.86 23.09 33.46
CA LEU A 434 25.04 21.97 33.01
C LEU A 434 24.45 21.18 34.19
N ALA A 435 25.28 20.83 35.18
CA ALA A 435 24.83 20.09 36.35
C ALA A 435 23.88 20.92 37.23
N ARG A 436 24.09 22.23 37.32
CA ARG A 436 23.17 23.17 37.99
C ARG A 436 21.83 23.25 37.26
N PHE A 437 21.80 23.17 35.93
CA PHE A 437 20.54 23.10 35.20
C PHE A 437 19.74 21.85 35.55
N PHE A 438 20.36 20.66 35.57
CA PHE A 438 19.65 19.42 35.90
C PHE A 438 19.18 19.34 37.35
N THR A 439 19.90 19.95 38.29
CA THR A 439 19.56 19.94 39.73
C THR A 439 18.60 21.06 40.12
N LYS A 440 18.87 22.30 39.70
CA LYS A 440 18.09 23.51 40.08
C LYS A 440 17.11 23.99 39.00
N LYS A 441 17.06 23.36 37.82
CA LYS A 441 16.18 23.72 36.68
C LYS A 441 16.27 25.19 36.25
N SER A 442 17.43 25.83 36.44
CA SER A 442 17.63 27.25 36.11
C SER A 442 17.98 27.44 34.63
N LEU A 443 17.14 28.20 33.91
CA LEU A 443 17.36 28.50 32.49
C LEU A 443 18.64 29.31 32.24
N SER A 444 18.98 30.25 33.14
CA SER A 444 20.21 31.05 33.02
C SER A 444 21.47 30.18 33.03
N SER A 445 21.51 29.14 33.88
CA SER A 445 22.63 28.19 33.86
C SER A 445 22.70 27.38 32.56
N TYR A 446 21.55 27.06 31.93
CA TYR A 446 21.56 26.36 30.65
C TYR A 446 22.15 27.23 29.53
N PHE A 447 21.74 28.50 29.42
CA PHE A 447 22.31 29.40 28.40
C PHE A 447 23.79 29.68 28.63
N ALA A 448 24.25 29.78 29.88
CA ALA A 448 25.66 29.88 30.21
C ALA A 448 26.44 28.63 29.74
N PHE A 449 25.88 27.43 29.96
CA PHE A 449 26.45 26.19 29.43
C PHE A 449 26.51 26.19 27.90
N VAL A 450 25.43 26.57 27.22
CA VAL A 450 25.37 26.58 25.75
C VAL A 450 26.41 27.53 25.15
N LEU A 451 26.59 28.73 25.73
CA LEU A 451 27.59 29.70 25.27
C LEU A 451 29.03 29.21 25.47
N LEU A 452 29.31 28.57 26.61
CA LEU A 452 30.64 28.02 26.86
C LEU A 452 30.92 26.78 26.01
N GLY A 453 29.93 25.90 25.85
CA GLY A 453 30.03 24.70 25.01
C GLY A 453 30.17 25.03 23.53
N SER A 454 29.44 26.03 23.02
CA SER A 454 29.58 26.47 21.62
C SER A 454 30.97 27.02 21.32
N LEU A 455 31.56 27.76 22.27
CA LEU A 455 32.94 28.26 22.15
C LEU A 455 33.93 27.09 22.06
N MET A 456 33.76 26.06 22.89
CA MET A 456 34.61 24.86 22.85
C MET A 456 34.50 24.12 21.52
N VAL A 457 33.29 23.89 21.01
CA VAL A 457 33.07 23.25 19.71
C VAL A 457 33.67 24.08 18.58
N THR A 458 33.46 25.40 18.60
CA THR A 458 34.00 26.31 17.58
C THR A 458 35.52 26.29 17.58
N TRP A 459 36.16 26.34 18.76
CA TRP A 459 37.61 26.24 18.87
C TRP A 459 38.13 24.90 18.32
N PHE A 460 37.50 23.79 18.68
CA PHE A 460 37.93 22.46 18.22
C PHE A 460 37.87 22.34 16.69
N VAL A 461 36.76 22.77 16.08
CA VAL A 461 36.59 22.73 14.62
C VAL A 461 37.55 23.70 13.94
N MET A 462 37.74 24.90 14.51
CA MET A 462 38.65 25.91 13.99
C MET A 462 40.10 25.42 13.98
N HIS A 463 40.56 24.88 15.10
CA HIS A 463 41.95 24.44 15.27
C HIS A 463 42.31 23.22 14.41
N ASN A 464 41.39 22.28 14.20
CA ASN A 464 41.68 21.02 13.50
C ASN A 464 41.36 21.04 12.01
N TYR A 465 40.30 21.75 11.58
CA TYR A 465 39.74 21.57 10.23
C TYR A 465 39.61 22.85 9.40
N TRP A 466 39.54 24.03 10.03
CA TRP A 466 39.12 25.25 9.34
C TRP A 466 40.19 25.84 8.42
N ASP A 467 41.46 25.60 8.72
CA ASP A 467 42.60 26.07 7.93
C ASP A 467 43.05 25.07 6.85
N LEU A 468 42.40 23.89 6.79
CA LEU A 468 42.65 22.89 5.76
C LEU A 468 41.96 23.30 4.44
N ASN A 469 42.76 23.49 3.39
CA ASN A 469 42.28 23.82 2.04
C ASN A 469 41.88 22.56 1.25
N ILE A 470 40.90 21.80 1.76
CA ILE A 470 40.35 20.63 1.09
C ILE A 470 38.98 20.98 0.50
N TRP A 471 38.71 20.48 -0.71
CA TRP A 471 37.40 20.60 -1.36
C TRP A 471 36.62 19.30 -1.18
N MET A 472 35.43 19.38 -0.60
CA MET A 472 34.58 18.23 -0.26
C MET A 472 33.13 18.54 -0.62
N ALA A 473 32.46 17.62 -1.33
CA ALA A 473 31.04 17.73 -1.69
C ALA A 473 30.64 19.06 -2.36
N GLY A 474 31.47 19.55 -3.30
CA GLY A 474 31.19 20.79 -4.03
C GLY A 474 31.52 22.09 -3.29
N MET A 475 32.00 22.02 -2.03
CA MET A 475 32.31 23.19 -1.20
C MET A 475 33.69 23.10 -0.54
N SER A 476 34.25 24.25 -0.14
CA SER A 476 35.47 24.26 0.67
C SER A 476 35.18 23.77 2.09
N LEU A 477 36.09 22.98 2.65
CA LEU A 477 35.98 22.43 4.01
C LEU A 477 35.74 23.54 5.05
N LYS A 478 36.34 24.73 4.86
CA LYS A 478 36.08 25.92 5.67
C LYS A 478 34.62 26.35 5.71
N SER A 479 33.92 26.32 4.57
CA SER A 479 32.49 26.64 4.50
C SER A 479 31.65 25.56 5.18
N PHE A 480 32.04 24.29 5.01
CA PHE A 480 31.41 23.16 5.67
C PHE A 480 31.54 23.22 7.21
N CYS A 481 32.73 23.53 7.72
CA CYS A 481 32.99 23.71 9.14
C CYS A 481 32.07 24.79 9.75
N LYS A 482 31.81 25.89 9.03
CA LYS A 482 30.85 26.93 9.48
C LYS A 482 29.43 26.38 9.59
N LEU A 483 28.98 25.57 8.63
CA LEU A 483 27.65 24.95 8.64
C LEU A 483 27.51 23.95 9.79
N ILE A 484 28.50 23.07 10.02
CA ILE A 484 28.51 22.14 11.16
C ILE A 484 28.45 22.91 12.48
N VAL A 485 29.32 23.91 12.67
CA VAL A 485 29.36 24.70 13.91
C VAL A 485 27.99 25.36 14.13
N GLY A 486 27.40 25.96 13.09
CA GLY A 486 26.04 26.50 13.15
C GLY A 486 24.99 25.46 13.56
N CYS A 487 25.03 24.26 12.98
CA CYS A 487 24.14 23.15 13.32
C CYS A 487 24.28 22.72 14.79
N VAL A 488 25.50 22.58 15.30
CA VAL A 488 25.76 22.16 16.69
C VAL A 488 25.28 23.23 17.67
N ILE A 489 25.55 24.50 17.38
CA ILE A 489 25.07 25.62 18.21
C ILE A 489 23.54 25.63 18.27
N LEU A 490 22.86 25.43 17.14
CA LEU A 490 21.41 25.32 17.11
C LEU A 490 20.91 24.10 17.89
N ALA A 491 21.54 22.93 17.74
CA ALA A 491 21.18 21.73 18.48
C ALA A 491 21.30 21.90 20.01
N MET A 492 22.29 22.66 20.48
CA MET A 492 22.46 22.96 21.91
C MET A 492 21.49 24.04 22.41
N THR A 493 21.17 25.06 21.60
CA THR A 493 20.28 26.17 22.01
C THR A 493 18.81 25.75 22.05
N ILE A 494 18.34 24.94 21.10
CA ILE A 494 16.92 24.58 20.92
C ILE A 494 16.29 23.94 22.18
N PRO A 495 16.90 22.96 22.88
CA PRO A 495 16.30 22.39 24.08
C PRO A 495 16.09 23.43 25.19
N GLY A 496 16.96 24.44 25.30
CA GLY A 496 16.80 25.55 26.24
C GLY A 496 15.65 26.47 25.87
N LEU A 497 15.51 26.78 24.58
CA LEU A 497 14.39 27.55 24.03
C LEU A 497 13.05 26.81 24.20
N ALA A 498 13.04 25.48 24.07
CA ALA A 498 11.85 24.65 24.24
C ALA A 498 11.36 24.52 25.70
N VAL A 499 12.16 24.94 26.68
CA VAL A 499 11.79 24.98 28.11
C VAL A 499 11.29 26.38 28.50
N MET A 500 11.43 27.39 27.65
CA MET A 500 10.90 28.73 27.90
C MET A 500 9.37 28.76 28.00
N PRO A 501 8.78 29.77 28.67
CA PRO A 501 7.34 29.98 28.71
C PRO A 501 6.74 30.07 27.30
N SER A 502 5.47 29.68 27.15
CA SER A 502 4.74 29.59 25.87
C SER A 502 4.75 30.88 25.03
N LYS A 503 4.98 32.06 25.63
CA LYS A 503 5.14 33.34 24.92
C LYS A 503 6.32 33.34 23.95
N TYR A 504 7.38 32.58 24.23
CA TYR A 504 8.61 32.51 23.43
C TYR A 504 8.69 31.24 22.57
N GLN A 505 7.60 30.48 22.47
CA GLN A 505 7.56 29.23 21.72
C GLN A 505 7.97 29.40 20.24
N TYR A 506 7.62 30.54 19.63
CA TYR A 506 7.99 30.86 18.25
C TYR A 506 9.52 30.86 18.00
N LEU A 507 10.33 31.19 19.00
CA LEU A 507 11.80 31.14 18.88
C LEU A 507 12.30 29.70 18.77
N ALA A 508 11.73 28.79 19.55
CA ALA A 508 12.05 27.36 19.45
C ALA A 508 11.59 26.77 18.11
N GLU A 509 10.43 27.21 17.61
CA GLU A 509 9.90 26.80 16.30
C GLU A 509 10.80 27.25 15.14
N ILE A 510 11.18 28.53 15.12
CA ILE A 510 12.09 29.08 14.09
C ILE A 510 13.46 28.40 14.19
N GLY A 511 14.01 28.24 15.40
CA GLY A 511 15.29 27.56 15.62
C GLY A 511 15.31 26.13 15.10
N LEU A 512 14.23 25.37 15.35
CA LEU A 512 14.07 24.00 14.84
C LEU A 512 13.98 23.95 13.31
N ILE A 513 13.25 24.87 12.69
CA ILE A 513 13.13 24.94 11.23
C ILE A 513 14.50 25.26 10.60
N ILE A 514 15.24 26.24 11.15
CA ILE A 514 16.59 26.59 10.68
C ILE A 514 17.54 25.40 10.84
N HIS A 515 17.50 24.71 11.98
CA HIS A 515 18.32 23.52 12.21
C HIS A 515 18.00 22.40 11.20
N ALA A 516 16.72 22.12 10.96
CA ALA A 516 16.30 21.12 9.98
C ALA A 516 16.75 21.50 8.55
N LEU A 517 16.60 22.77 8.15
CA LEU A 517 17.05 23.27 6.85
C LEU A 517 18.57 23.11 6.65
N LEU A 518 19.36 23.47 7.66
CA LEU A 518 20.82 23.32 7.60
C LEU A 518 21.22 21.85 7.53
N LEU A 519 20.56 20.98 8.31
CA LEU A 519 20.81 19.54 8.27
C LEU A 519 20.46 18.94 6.90
N CYS A 520 19.30 19.30 6.34
CA CYS A 520 18.92 18.88 4.99
C CYS A 520 19.91 19.37 3.94
N ASN A 521 20.40 20.61 4.06
CA ASN A 521 21.39 21.15 3.14
C ASN A 521 22.73 20.39 3.21
N ILE A 522 23.22 20.11 4.42
CA ILE A 522 24.45 19.34 4.63
C ILE A 522 24.30 17.93 4.05
N GLU A 523 23.24 17.22 4.41
CA GLU A 523 23.02 15.84 3.94
C GLU A 523 22.84 15.77 2.42
N ASN A 524 22.13 16.72 1.80
CA ASN A 524 21.97 16.76 0.34
C ASN A 524 23.31 16.89 -0.38
N HIS A 525 24.22 17.73 0.13
CA HIS A 525 25.54 17.88 -0.49
C HIS A 525 26.37 16.60 -0.32
N PHE A 526 26.39 16.02 0.88
CA PHE A 526 27.16 14.79 1.14
C PHE A 526 26.64 13.58 0.37
N PHE A 527 25.33 13.40 0.32
CA PHE A 527 24.70 12.25 -0.34
C PHE A 527 24.71 12.39 -1.86
N SER A 528 24.30 13.53 -2.41
CA SER A 528 24.18 13.71 -3.87
C SER A 528 25.55 13.87 -4.55
N TYR A 529 26.50 14.61 -3.98
CA TYR A 529 27.83 14.75 -4.61
C TYR A 529 28.67 13.48 -4.51
N SER A 530 28.58 12.71 -3.41
CA SER A 530 29.31 11.43 -3.32
C SER A 530 28.82 10.44 -4.37
N ASN A 531 27.51 10.33 -4.56
CA ASN A 531 26.94 9.39 -5.51
C ASN A 531 27.15 9.79 -6.98
N VAL A 532 27.23 11.08 -7.29
CA VAL A 532 27.44 11.58 -8.68
C VAL A 532 28.91 11.50 -9.12
N TYR A 533 29.87 11.69 -8.22
CA TYR A 533 31.30 11.81 -8.60
C TYR A 533 32.19 10.62 -8.19
N TYR A 534 31.81 9.86 -7.16
CA TYR A 534 32.62 8.73 -6.67
C TYR A 534 32.06 7.35 -7.09
N TYR A 535 31.27 7.28 -8.17
CA TYR A 535 30.64 6.04 -8.67
C TYR A 535 31.65 5.02 -9.27
N GLY A 536 32.91 5.00 -8.83
CA GLY A 536 33.92 4.11 -9.42
C GLY A 536 35.27 4.02 -8.71
N PHE A 537 35.46 4.66 -7.54
CA PHE A 537 36.70 4.53 -6.76
C PHE A 537 36.35 4.25 -5.29
N ASP A 538 36.48 2.97 -4.93
CA ASP A 538 36.38 2.34 -3.60
C ASP A 538 34.98 2.23 -2.94
N ASP A 539 34.79 1.13 -2.19
CA ASP A 539 33.60 0.74 -1.42
C ASP A 539 33.21 1.72 -0.29
N ASP A 540 33.97 2.81 -0.12
CA ASP A 540 33.82 3.76 1.00
C ASP A 540 32.85 4.90 0.65
N VAL A 541 31.55 4.63 0.79
CA VAL A 541 30.50 5.65 0.70
C VAL A 541 30.68 6.72 1.79
N MET A 542 31.04 7.95 1.40
CA MET A 542 31.32 9.05 2.34
C MET A 542 30.13 9.38 3.27
N TYR A 543 28.88 9.23 2.80
CA TYR A 543 27.68 9.41 3.63
C TYR A 543 26.63 8.33 3.32
N PRO A 544 26.47 7.33 4.20
CA PRO A 544 25.67 6.16 3.87
C PRO A 544 24.16 6.42 3.95
N SER A 545 23.40 5.71 3.11
CA SER A 545 21.93 5.83 2.98
C SER A 545 21.18 5.59 4.30
N TYR A 546 21.66 4.66 5.15
CA TYR A 546 21.04 4.39 6.44
C TYR A 546 21.08 5.59 7.41
N MET A 547 22.06 6.51 7.26
CA MET A 547 22.13 7.72 8.09
C MET A 547 21.02 8.71 7.70
N VAL A 548 20.74 8.88 6.40
CA VAL A 548 19.61 9.70 5.93
C VAL A 548 18.29 9.16 6.50
N VAL A 549 18.10 7.85 6.45
CA VAL A 549 16.90 7.17 6.99
C VAL A 549 16.79 7.40 8.50
N MET A 550 17.89 7.18 9.24
CA MET A 550 17.93 7.34 10.69
C MET A 550 17.62 8.79 11.10
N THR A 551 18.30 9.78 10.52
CA THR A 551 18.10 11.19 10.90
C THR A 551 16.69 11.66 10.55
N THR A 552 16.11 11.14 9.46
CA THR A 552 14.72 11.41 9.08
C THR A 552 13.73 10.86 10.11
N PHE A 553 13.83 9.58 10.48
CA PHE A 553 12.90 8.99 11.44
C PHE A 553 13.06 9.56 12.85
N VAL A 554 14.29 9.81 13.29
CA VAL A 554 14.56 10.47 14.59
C VAL A 554 13.99 11.90 14.58
N GLY A 555 14.18 12.66 13.50
CA GLY A 555 13.59 13.98 13.32
C GLY A 555 12.07 13.95 13.42
N LEU A 556 11.40 13.06 12.69
CA LEU A 556 9.94 12.89 12.75
C LEU A 556 9.43 12.45 14.13
N ALA A 557 10.17 11.56 14.81
CA ALA A 557 9.83 11.11 16.16
C ALA A 557 9.92 12.25 17.18
N ILE A 558 10.96 13.11 17.08
CA ILE A 558 11.13 14.29 17.92
C ILE A 558 10.01 15.30 17.65
N VAL A 559 9.70 15.60 16.38
CA VAL A 559 8.61 16.52 16.00
C VAL A 559 7.27 16.03 16.56
N ARG A 560 6.98 14.73 16.43
CA ARG A 560 5.76 14.13 16.98
C ARG A 560 5.70 14.25 18.50
N ARG A 561 6.81 13.97 19.20
CA ARG A 561 6.88 14.08 20.66
C ARG A 561 6.66 15.52 21.13
N LEU A 562 7.35 16.48 20.52
CA LEU A 562 7.21 17.91 20.84
C LEU A 562 5.81 18.45 20.51
N SER A 563 5.16 17.91 19.47
CA SER A 563 3.76 18.21 19.15
C SER A 563 2.78 17.66 20.20
N VAL A 564 2.95 16.41 20.65
CA VAL A 564 2.11 15.80 21.71
C VAL A 564 2.26 16.54 23.04
N ASP A 565 3.47 17.00 23.33
CA ASP A 565 3.78 17.79 24.53
C ASP A 565 3.33 19.26 24.40
N ASN A 566 2.68 19.65 23.29
CA ASN A 566 2.23 21.01 22.97
C ASN A 566 3.34 22.08 23.03
N ARG A 567 4.60 21.71 22.74
CA ARG A 567 5.74 22.64 22.73
C ARG A 567 6.00 23.30 21.37
N ILE A 568 5.35 22.81 20.31
CA ILE A 568 5.46 23.31 18.94
C ILE A 568 4.05 23.47 18.37
N GLY A 569 3.79 24.57 17.67
CA GLY A 569 2.53 24.85 16.99
C GLY A 569 2.33 24.01 15.73
N SER A 570 1.08 23.90 15.27
CA SER A 570 0.72 23.09 14.10
C SER A 570 1.44 23.52 12.80
N LYS A 571 1.73 24.82 12.65
CA LYS A 571 2.47 25.35 11.49
C LYS A 571 3.91 24.84 11.42
N ALA A 572 4.63 24.88 12.54
CA ALA A 572 6.01 24.39 12.59
C ALA A 572 6.07 22.86 12.47
N VAL A 573 5.11 22.12 13.05
CA VAL A 573 4.99 20.66 12.83
C VAL A 573 4.82 20.34 11.35
N TRP A 574 3.96 21.07 10.64
CA TRP A 574 3.75 20.90 9.21
C TRP A 574 5.03 21.15 8.39
N VAL A 575 5.75 22.25 8.62
CA VAL A 575 7.01 22.53 7.89
C VAL A 575 8.08 21.48 8.20
N LEU A 576 8.28 21.13 9.47
CA LEU A 576 9.31 20.16 9.88
C LEU A 576 9.01 18.76 9.35
N THR A 577 7.74 18.33 9.35
CA THR A 577 7.37 17.03 8.77
C THR A 577 7.63 16.99 7.26
N CYS A 578 7.36 18.08 6.53
CA CYS A 578 7.68 18.15 5.10
C CYS A 578 9.19 18.09 4.86
N LEU A 579 10.00 18.84 5.62
CA LEU A 579 11.47 18.87 5.48
C LEU A 579 12.14 17.54 5.81
N TYR A 580 11.69 16.84 6.86
CA TYR A 580 12.25 15.53 7.17
C TYR A 580 11.79 14.48 6.16
N CYS A 581 10.51 14.47 5.75
CA CYS A 581 10.02 13.52 4.76
C CYS A 581 10.67 13.71 3.38
N SER A 582 11.02 14.95 2.98
CA SER A 582 11.66 15.22 1.69
C SER A 582 13.05 14.58 1.56
N LYS A 583 13.74 14.33 2.67
CA LYS A 583 15.04 13.63 2.67
C LYS A 583 14.95 12.23 2.06
N LEU A 584 13.82 11.55 2.20
CA LEU A 584 13.64 10.21 1.65
C LEU A 584 13.67 10.21 0.11
N ALA A 585 13.37 11.35 -0.54
CA ALA A 585 13.46 11.45 -1.99
C ALA A 585 14.90 11.28 -2.51
N MET A 586 15.91 11.66 -1.71
CA MET A 586 17.32 11.50 -2.07
C MET A 586 17.69 10.02 -2.26
N LEU A 587 17.05 9.10 -1.53
CA LEU A 587 17.32 7.66 -1.64
C LEU A 587 16.85 7.05 -2.96
N VAL A 588 15.88 7.69 -3.61
CA VAL A 588 15.31 7.23 -4.88
C VAL A 588 16.04 7.86 -6.06
N MET A 589 16.36 9.15 -5.95
CA MET A 589 17.03 9.91 -7.01
C MET A 589 18.17 10.75 -6.47
N ALA A 590 19.38 10.49 -6.99
CA ALA A 590 20.57 11.26 -6.67
C ALA A 590 20.70 12.49 -7.59
N SER A 591 19.91 13.53 -7.33
CA SER A 591 20.04 14.81 -8.01
C SER A 591 20.12 15.97 -7.02
N ASN A 592 20.91 17.00 -7.35
CA ASN A 592 21.21 18.11 -6.44
C ASN A 592 19.96 18.92 -6.02
N SER A 593 18.91 18.90 -6.85
CA SER A 593 17.68 19.66 -6.63
C SER A 593 16.56 18.83 -5.99
N VAL A 594 16.61 17.49 -6.04
CA VAL A 594 15.52 16.58 -5.62
C VAL A 594 15.04 16.84 -4.19
N LEU A 595 15.93 17.07 -3.23
CA LEU A 595 15.52 17.32 -1.84
C LEU A 595 14.69 18.61 -1.71
N TRP A 596 15.12 19.68 -2.38
CA TRP A 596 14.44 20.98 -2.26
C TRP A 596 13.12 20.99 -3.01
N VAL A 597 13.10 20.36 -4.19
CA VAL A 597 11.90 20.23 -4.99
C VAL A 597 10.85 19.38 -4.28
N SER A 598 11.23 18.23 -3.73
CA SER A 598 10.32 17.39 -2.96
C SER A 598 9.82 18.08 -1.68
N ALA A 599 10.65 18.89 -1.01
CA ALA A 599 10.23 19.70 0.13
C ALA A 599 9.14 20.72 -0.24
N VAL A 600 9.31 21.44 -1.36
CA VAL A 600 8.33 22.43 -1.82
C VAL A 600 7.04 21.76 -2.31
N LEU A 601 7.13 20.64 -3.03
CA LEU A 601 5.96 19.86 -3.44
C LEU A 601 5.19 19.33 -2.22
N LEU A 602 5.88 18.78 -1.21
CA LEU A 602 5.24 18.33 0.04
C LEU A 602 4.59 19.50 0.78
N LEU A 603 5.23 20.67 0.85
CA LEU A 603 4.64 21.89 1.40
C LEU A 603 3.40 22.34 0.60
N ALA A 604 3.35 22.17 -0.71
CA ALA A 604 2.18 22.55 -1.49
C ALA A 604 0.97 21.63 -1.22
N VAL A 605 1.19 20.32 -1.09
CA VAL A 605 0.13 19.29 -1.06
C VAL A 605 -0.40 18.98 0.34
N THR A 606 0.45 19.00 1.36
CA THR A 606 0.10 18.57 2.73
C THR A 606 -0.71 19.54 3.61
N PRO A 607 -0.88 20.85 3.32
CA PRO A 607 -1.68 21.79 4.14
C PRO A 607 -3.08 21.29 4.53
N PRO A 608 -3.89 20.73 3.61
CA PRO A 608 -5.23 20.26 3.95
C PRO A 608 -5.21 19.12 4.98
N VAL A 609 -4.17 18.29 4.98
CA VAL A 609 -4.07 17.12 5.86
C VAL A 609 -3.50 17.48 7.23
N LEU A 610 -2.53 18.39 7.28
CA LEU A 610 -1.73 18.67 8.50
C LEU A 610 -2.11 19.97 9.21
N LEU A 611 -2.48 21.04 8.49
CA LEU A 611 -2.74 22.35 9.09
C LEU A 611 -4.20 22.53 9.53
N TYR A 612 -5.15 22.06 8.72
CA TYR A 612 -6.58 22.29 8.94
C TYR A 612 -7.29 21.15 9.68
N LYS A 613 -6.56 20.12 10.10
CA LYS A 613 -7.12 18.95 10.81
C LYS A 613 -7.47 19.30 12.26
N GLU A 614 -8.75 19.51 12.54
CA GLU A 614 -9.24 19.63 13.91
C GLU A 614 -9.82 18.29 14.40
N ARG A 615 -9.29 17.76 15.50
CA ARG A 615 -9.62 16.42 16.01
C ARG A 615 -11.02 16.32 16.64
N SER A 616 -11.72 17.44 16.82
CA SER A 616 -12.95 17.55 17.61
C SER A 616 -14.21 17.93 16.83
N ARG A 617 -14.13 18.34 15.55
CA ARG A 617 -15.30 18.72 14.74
C ARG A 617 -15.25 18.12 13.34
N THR A 618 -16.40 17.61 12.90
CA THR A 618 -16.65 17.05 11.55
C THR A 618 -16.86 18.10 10.47
N ALA A 619 -16.77 19.39 10.78
CA ALA A 619 -17.02 20.49 9.85
C ALA A 619 -15.74 21.19 9.41
N SER A 620 -15.68 21.50 8.10
CA SER A 620 -14.57 22.19 7.42
C SER A 620 -14.32 23.60 7.98
N LYS A 621 -13.05 23.92 8.29
CA LYS A 621 -12.59 25.29 8.59
C LYS A 621 -12.20 26.09 7.35
N MET A 622 -11.97 25.44 6.21
CA MET A 622 -11.31 26.05 5.06
C MET A 622 -12.30 26.89 4.26
N LYS A 623 -12.01 28.18 4.09
CA LYS A 623 -12.83 29.07 3.26
C LYS A 623 -12.66 28.71 1.77
N PRO A 624 -13.68 28.88 0.91
CA PRO A 624 -13.60 28.55 -0.52
C PRO A 624 -12.40 29.21 -1.23
N TRP A 625 -12.14 30.49 -0.97
CA TRP A 625 -10.96 31.22 -1.48
C TRP A 625 -9.63 30.52 -1.12
N GLN A 626 -9.50 30.00 0.10
CA GLN A 626 -8.29 29.28 0.51
C GLN A 626 -8.16 27.98 -0.29
N GLY A 627 -9.26 27.27 -0.54
CA GLY A 627 -9.27 26.06 -1.37
C GLY A 627 -8.74 26.32 -2.77
N TYR A 628 -9.23 27.38 -3.43
CA TYR A 628 -8.74 27.80 -4.75
C TYR A 628 -7.28 28.24 -4.71
N ALA A 629 -6.87 29.02 -3.70
CA ALA A 629 -5.48 29.44 -3.56
C ALA A 629 -4.52 28.24 -3.41
N HIS A 630 -4.88 27.23 -2.60
CA HIS A 630 -4.07 26.02 -2.47
C HIS A 630 -4.02 25.20 -3.76
N ALA A 631 -5.14 25.09 -4.51
CA ALA A 631 -5.14 24.42 -5.81
C ALA A 631 -4.22 25.14 -6.83
N VAL A 632 -4.22 26.47 -6.85
CA VAL A 632 -3.30 27.26 -7.69
C VAL A 632 -1.84 27.06 -7.28
N VAL A 633 -1.54 27.06 -5.99
CA VAL A 633 -0.18 26.79 -5.48
C VAL A 633 0.28 25.39 -5.88
N ILE A 634 -0.58 24.38 -5.80
CA ILE A 634 -0.29 23.01 -6.26
C ILE A 634 0.03 23.02 -7.76
N ALA A 635 -0.84 23.60 -8.59
CA ALA A 635 -0.65 23.65 -10.04
C ALA A 635 0.66 24.35 -10.43
N LEU A 636 0.96 25.50 -9.82
CA LEU A 636 2.21 26.23 -10.04
C LEU A 636 3.42 25.40 -9.59
N SER A 637 3.36 24.76 -8.41
CA SER A 637 4.47 23.95 -7.90
C SER A 637 4.82 22.79 -8.82
N VAL A 638 3.82 22.03 -9.29
CA VAL A 638 4.04 20.92 -10.24
C VAL A 638 4.61 21.44 -11.56
N TRP A 639 4.13 22.58 -12.05
CA TRP A 639 4.61 23.17 -13.31
C TRP A 639 6.06 23.67 -13.24
N PHE A 640 6.44 24.34 -12.15
CA PHE A 640 7.80 24.85 -11.95
C PHE A 640 8.82 23.72 -11.76
N PHE A 641 8.40 22.62 -11.13
CA PHE A 641 9.28 21.50 -10.77
C PHE A 641 9.17 20.28 -11.68
N ARG A 642 8.55 20.45 -12.86
CA ARG A 642 8.32 19.38 -13.84
C ARG A 642 9.58 18.61 -14.24
N GLU A 643 10.75 19.25 -14.33
CA GLU A 643 11.99 18.58 -14.76
C GLU A 643 12.37 17.43 -13.82
N THR A 644 12.26 17.63 -12.51
CA THR A 644 12.51 16.54 -11.54
C THR A 644 11.46 15.43 -11.61
N ILE A 645 10.21 15.77 -11.97
CA ILE A 645 9.15 14.78 -12.17
C ILE A 645 9.47 13.95 -13.43
N PHE A 646 10.01 14.59 -14.46
CA PHE A 646 10.41 13.93 -15.71
C PHE A 646 11.62 13.02 -15.50
N GLU A 647 12.62 13.47 -14.74
CA GLU A 647 13.73 12.62 -14.30
C GLU A 647 13.23 11.42 -13.47
N ALA A 648 12.26 11.62 -12.58
CA ALA A 648 11.68 10.53 -11.77
C ALA A 648 10.95 9.50 -12.63
N LEU A 649 10.22 9.95 -13.65
CA LEU A 649 9.54 9.09 -14.61
C LEU A 649 10.52 8.33 -15.50
N GLN A 650 11.60 8.97 -15.92
CA GLN A 650 12.66 8.33 -16.67
C GLN A 650 13.37 7.26 -15.84
N TRP A 651 13.65 7.54 -14.56
CA TRP A 651 14.22 6.55 -13.64
C TRP A 651 13.30 5.34 -13.47
N TRP A 652 12.00 5.58 -13.32
CA TRP A 652 11.01 4.50 -13.17
C TRP A 652 10.84 3.64 -14.44
N ASN A 653 10.80 4.27 -15.62
CA ASN A 653 10.60 3.57 -16.88
C ASN A 653 11.88 2.98 -17.48
N GLY A 654 13.06 3.42 -17.04
CA GLY A 654 14.37 3.06 -17.61
C GLY A 654 14.60 3.57 -19.04
N ARG A 655 13.63 4.27 -19.63
CA ARG A 655 13.65 4.84 -20.99
C ARG A 655 13.12 6.27 -20.95
N PRO A 656 13.53 7.15 -21.89
CA PRO A 656 13.04 8.52 -21.89
C PRO A 656 11.52 8.52 -22.19
N PRO A 657 10.69 9.15 -21.34
CA PRO A 657 9.23 9.07 -21.41
C PRO A 657 8.65 9.93 -22.56
N SER A 658 7.59 9.45 -23.22
CA SER A 658 6.93 10.18 -24.30
C SER A 658 6.28 11.49 -23.85
N ASP A 659 6.12 12.45 -24.78
CA ASP A 659 5.56 13.78 -24.50
C ASP A 659 4.17 13.72 -23.81
N GLY A 660 3.31 12.82 -24.28
CA GLY A 660 1.97 12.61 -23.71
C GLY A 660 2.01 12.03 -22.30
N LEU A 661 2.97 11.14 -22.01
CA LEU A 661 3.21 10.60 -20.67
C LEU A 661 3.67 11.70 -19.72
N LEU A 662 4.58 12.57 -20.17
CA LEU A 662 5.09 13.70 -19.37
C LEU A 662 3.98 14.68 -19.02
N LEU A 663 3.22 15.18 -20.00
CA LEU A 663 2.13 16.11 -19.74
C LEU A 663 1.00 15.46 -18.92
N GLY A 664 0.65 14.21 -19.23
CA GLY A 664 -0.37 13.45 -18.53
C GLY A 664 -0.02 13.22 -17.06
N SER A 665 1.25 12.92 -16.76
CA SER A 665 1.74 12.79 -15.39
C SER A 665 1.62 14.08 -14.59
N CYS A 666 1.94 15.24 -15.17
CA CYS A 666 1.76 16.55 -14.52
C CYS A 666 0.29 16.83 -14.19
N ILE A 667 -0.62 16.61 -15.16
CA ILE A 667 -2.06 16.82 -14.95
C ILE A 667 -2.60 15.85 -13.87
N LEU A 668 -2.18 14.59 -13.93
CA LEU A 668 -2.57 13.57 -12.97
C LEU A 668 -2.09 13.91 -11.57
N LEU A 669 -0.84 14.35 -11.41
CA LEU A 669 -0.27 14.76 -10.12
C LEU A 669 -1.00 15.97 -9.53
N ILE A 670 -1.35 16.97 -10.35
CA ILE A 670 -2.18 18.12 -9.91
C ILE A 670 -3.55 17.62 -9.41
N GLY A 671 -4.19 16.72 -10.15
CA GLY A 671 -5.46 16.11 -9.78
C GLY A 671 -5.38 15.35 -8.45
N LEU A 672 -4.40 14.44 -8.32
CA LEU A 672 -4.19 13.65 -7.10
C LEU A 672 -3.88 14.53 -5.88
N ALA A 673 -3.04 15.54 -6.05
CA ALA A 673 -2.70 16.51 -5.01
C ALA A 673 -3.92 17.32 -4.52
N CYS A 674 -4.93 17.52 -5.36
CA CYS A 674 -6.17 18.23 -4.98
C CYS A 674 -7.20 17.34 -4.25
N ILE A 675 -7.03 16.01 -4.21
CA ILE A 675 -7.98 15.09 -3.55
C ILE A 675 -8.22 15.42 -2.07
N PRO A 676 -7.19 15.68 -1.22
CA PRO A 676 -7.41 15.99 0.18
C PRO A 676 -8.21 17.27 0.41
N ILE A 677 -8.10 18.26 -0.50
CA ILE A 677 -8.88 19.51 -0.44
C ILE A 677 -10.36 19.18 -0.62
N VAL A 678 -10.71 18.46 -1.68
CA VAL A 678 -12.12 18.16 -2.02
C VAL A 678 -12.74 17.12 -1.08
N SER A 679 -12.01 16.05 -0.75
CA SER A 679 -12.52 14.94 0.07
C SER A 679 -12.71 15.32 1.55
N LEU A 680 -11.78 16.07 2.14
CA LEU A 680 -11.83 16.43 3.56
C LEU A 680 -12.59 17.73 3.83
N HIS A 681 -12.44 18.75 2.98
CA HIS A 681 -12.96 20.11 3.25
C HIS A 681 -14.19 20.48 2.43
N PHE A 682 -14.29 20.03 1.18
CA PHE A 682 -15.39 20.38 0.27
C PHE A 682 -16.23 19.16 -0.15
N SER A 683 -16.40 18.19 0.75
CA SER A 683 -17.13 16.94 0.47
C SER A 683 -18.61 17.18 0.12
N HIS A 684 -19.16 18.32 0.54
CA HIS A 684 -20.53 18.77 0.26
C HIS A 684 -20.68 19.41 -1.13
N VAL A 685 -19.60 19.87 -1.76
CA VAL A 685 -19.64 20.52 -3.08
C VAL A 685 -19.49 19.47 -4.17
N MET A 686 -20.62 19.00 -4.70
CA MET A 686 -20.64 17.97 -5.76
C MET A 686 -19.92 18.41 -7.04
N ALA A 687 -19.98 19.70 -7.39
CA ALA A 687 -19.27 20.25 -8.55
C ALA A 687 -17.74 20.08 -8.45
N ALA A 688 -17.17 20.28 -7.25
CA ALA A 688 -15.74 20.11 -7.01
C ALA A 688 -15.29 18.65 -7.16
N LYS A 689 -16.09 17.70 -6.65
CA LYS A 689 -15.83 16.25 -6.83
C LYS A 689 -15.85 15.86 -8.32
N ARG A 690 -16.81 16.38 -9.07
CA ARG A 690 -16.95 16.07 -10.51
C ARG A 690 -15.78 16.66 -11.32
N CYS A 691 -15.42 17.91 -11.06
CA CYS A 691 -14.28 18.56 -11.71
C CYS A 691 -12.96 17.81 -11.40
N LEU A 692 -12.76 17.40 -10.15
CA LEU A 692 -11.60 16.60 -9.74
C LEU A 692 -11.52 15.27 -10.51
N VAL A 693 -12.65 14.56 -10.65
CA VAL A 693 -12.72 13.32 -11.43
C VAL A 693 -12.35 13.58 -12.90
N LEU A 694 -12.81 14.70 -13.49
CA LEU A 694 -12.45 15.07 -14.86
C LEU A 694 -10.95 15.36 -15.03
N VAL A 695 -10.32 16.06 -14.08
CA VAL A 695 -8.88 16.35 -14.12
C VAL A 695 -8.05 15.08 -14.02
N ILE A 696 -8.40 14.18 -13.09
CA ILE A 696 -7.71 12.88 -12.94
C ILE A 696 -7.90 12.04 -14.20
N ALA A 697 -9.14 11.97 -14.72
CA ALA A 697 -9.43 11.27 -15.97
C ALA A 697 -8.62 11.84 -17.13
N ALA A 698 -8.52 13.17 -17.26
CA ALA A 698 -7.70 13.81 -18.29
C ALA A 698 -6.24 13.37 -18.18
N GLY A 699 -5.63 13.47 -17.00
CA GLY A 699 -4.24 13.02 -16.78
C GLY A 699 -4.03 11.55 -17.14
N THR A 700 -4.94 10.65 -16.73
CA THR A 700 -4.87 9.23 -17.10
C THR A 700 -5.01 8.98 -18.60
N LEU A 701 -5.89 9.72 -19.29
CA LEU A 701 -6.07 9.59 -20.73
C LEU A 701 -4.83 10.04 -21.50
N PHE A 702 -4.16 11.12 -21.07
CA PHE A 702 -2.88 11.53 -21.66
C PHE A 702 -1.78 10.48 -21.46
N ILE A 703 -1.74 9.82 -20.31
CA ILE A 703 -0.79 8.74 -20.01
C ILE A 703 -1.06 7.49 -20.88
N LEU A 704 -2.33 7.12 -21.07
CA LEU A 704 -2.72 5.93 -21.83
C LEU A 704 -2.62 6.13 -23.33
N LEU A 705 -3.09 7.27 -23.85
CA LEU A 705 -3.16 7.55 -25.29
C LEU A 705 -1.89 8.22 -25.83
N GLN A 706 -1.01 8.71 -24.96
CA GLN A 706 0.28 9.34 -25.26
C GLN A 706 0.25 10.23 -26.52
N PRO A 707 -0.63 11.26 -26.57
CA PRO A 707 -0.75 12.08 -27.77
C PRO A 707 0.55 12.87 -28.01
N PRO A 708 1.10 12.88 -29.23
CA PRO A 708 2.25 13.70 -29.55
C PRO A 708 1.89 15.19 -29.46
N ILE A 709 2.71 15.96 -28.73
CA ILE A 709 2.51 17.40 -28.52
C ILE A 709 3.08 18.18 -29.71
N PRO A 710 2.35 19.12 -30.32
CA PRO A 710 2.86 19.90 -31.45
C PRO A 710 4.13 20.69 -31.08
N LEU A 711 5.09 20.75 -32.01
CA LEU A 711 6.40 21.41 -31.86
C LEU A 711 6.31 22.88 -31.39
N SER A 712 5.24 23.58 -31.74
CA SER A 712 4.98 24.97 -31.32
C SER A 712 4.67 25.12 -29.83
N SER A 713 4.27 24.05 -29.15
CA SER A 713 3.92 24.04 -27.72
C SER A 713 5.02 23.46 -26.83
N THR A 714 6.08 22.90 -27.41
CA THR A 714 7.23 22.35 -26.67
C THR A 714 8.21 23.46 -26.29
N TYR A 715 8.23 23.82 -25.01
CA TYR A 715 9.25 24.69 -24.42
C TYR A 715 10.59 23.94 -24.26
N HIS A 716 11.69 24.70 -24.27
CA HIS A 716 13.09 24.27 -24.16
C HIS A 716 13.37 23.37 -22.94
N SER A 717 13.17 22.05 -23.04
CA SER A 717 13.90 21.10 -22.19
C SER A 717 14.60 20.07 -23.07
N ASP A 718 15.86 19.80 -22.76
CA ASP A 718 16.68 18.88 -23.55
C ASP A 718 16.33 17.41 -23.28
N LEU A 719 15.70 17.11 -22.12
CA LEU A 719 15.14 15.79 -21.80
C LEU A 719 13.96 15.42 -22.73
N ILE A 720 13.09 16.39 -23.04
CA ILE A 720 11.97 16.21 -23.98
C ILE A 720 12.48 16.03 -25.42
N LYS A 721 13.56 16.73 -25.80
CA LYS A 721 14.21 16.51 -27.11
C LYS A 721 14.78 15.09 -27.24
N ALA A 722 15.41 14.58 -26.18
CA ALA A 722 15.94 13.23 -26.14
C ALA A 722 14.84 12.15 -26.15
N ALA A 723 13.70 12.40 -25.50
CA ALA A 723 12.56 11.48 -25.50
C ALA A 723 11.87 11.29 -26.85
N ARG A 724 11.97 12.27 -27.74
CA ARG A 724 11.41 12.21 -29.09
C ARG A 724 12.30 11.41 -30.07
N GLN A 725 13.54 11.12 -29.69
CA GLN A 725 14.46 10.27 -30.44
C GLN A 725 14.40 8.85 -29.88
N SER A 726 13.31 8.13 -30.12
CA SER A 726 13.25 6.68 -29.87
C SER A 726 14.26 5.99 -30.79
N ALA A 727 15.39 5.56 -30.22
CA ALA A 727 16.41 4.79 -30.94
C ALA A 727 15.83 3.53 -31.60
N ASP A 728 14.76 2.96 -31.02
CA ASP A 728 14.04 1.80 -31.54
C ASP A 728 13.28 2.11 -32.85
N ASP A 729 12.61 3.26 -32.98
CA ASP A 729 11.85 3.57 -34.22
C ASP A 729 12.78 3.86 -35.40
N LEU A 730 13.92 4.51 -35.12
CA LEU A 730 14.95 4.79 -36.12
C LEU A 730 15.71 3.51 -36.52
N SER A 731 15.98 2.61 -35.57
CA SER A 731 16.72 1.37 -35.82
C SER A 731 15.86 0.26 -36.45
N ILE A 732 14.57 0.18 -36.13
CA ILE A 732 13.67 -0.87 -36.63
C ILE A 732 13.06 -0.49 -37.97
N TYR A 733 12.62 0.77 -38.15
CA TYR A 733 11.80 1.14 -39.31
C TYR A 733 12.48 2.04 -40.34
N GLY A 734 13.65 2.63 -40.02
CA GLY A 734 14.45 3.43 -40.97
C GLY A 734 13.75 4.66 -41.59
N PHE A 735 12.48 4.91 -41.26
CA PHE A 735 11.63 5.94 -41.87
C PHE A 735 10.55 6.40 -40.88
N MET A 736 10.43 7.72 -40.67
CA MET A 736 9.29 8.32 -39.96
C MET A 736 8.17 8.62 -40.94
N GLY A 737 7.16 7.75 -41.01
CA GLY A 737 5.87 8.13 -41.61
C GLY A 737 5.21 9.23 -40.76
N SER A 738 4.84 10.36 -41.36
CA SER A 738 4.13 11.44 -40.67
C SER A 738 2.69 11.03 -40.33
N LYS A 739 2.49 10.35 -39.20
CA LYS A 739 1.14 10.08 -38.69
C LYS A 739 0.47 11.40 -38.29
N PRO A 740 -0.79 11.66 -38.68
CA PRO A 740 -1.51 12.85 -38.23
C PRO A 740 -1.66 12.82 -36.71
N THR A 741 -1.18 13.85 -36.02
CA THR A 741 -1.08 13.89 -34.55
C THR A 741 -2.36 14.33 -33.84
N TRP A 742 -3.29 14.99 -34.54
CA TRP A 742 -4.53 15.55 -34.00
C TRP A 742 -5.68 14.57 -33.69
N PRO A 743 -5.81 13.37 -34.31
CA PRO A 743 -6.95 12.48 -34.04
C PRO A 743 -6.99 11.95 -32.60
N SER A 744 -5.84 11.68 -31.99
CA SER A 744 -5.73 11.25 -30.59
C SER A 744 -6.22 12.34 -29.61
N TRP A 745 -5.98 13.61 -29.92
CA TRP A 745 -6.51 14.75 -29.15
C TRP A 745 -8.04 14.82 -29.21
N LEU A 746 -8.64 14.55 -30.38
CA LEU A 746 -10.09 14.48 -30.49
C LEU A 746 -10.68 13.34 -29.68
N LEU A 747 -10.03 12.17 -29.64
CA LEU A 747 -10.48 11.05 -28.81
C LEU A 747 -10.47 11.42 -27.32
N ILE A 748 -9.41 12.08 -26.84
CA ILE A 748 -9.33 12.54 -25.44
C ILE A 748 -10.48 13.50 -25.13
N VAL A 749 -10.74 14.47 -26.01
CA VAL A 749 -11.85 15.43 -25.85
C VAL A 749 -13.20 14.70 -25.83
N ALA A 750 -13.40 13.73 -26.71
CA ALA A 750 -14.61 12.92 -26.80
C ALA A 750 -14.87 12.17 -25.49
N ILE A 751 -13.86 11.48 -24.95
CA ILE A 751 -13.98 10.75 -23.67
C ILE A 751 -14.24 11.72 -22.52
N LEU A 752 -13.55 12.85 -22.44
CA LEU A 752 -13.78 13.84 -21.38
C LEU A 752 -15.18 14.46 -21.44
N LEU A 753 -15.70 14.72 -22.64
CA LEU A 753 -17.09 15.19 -22.83
C LEU A 753 -18.11 14.14 -22.36
N THR A 754 -17.87 12.85 -22.65
CA THR A 754 -18.74 11.77 -22.13
C THR A 754 -18.73 11.70 -20.61
N LEU A 755 -17.55 11.81 -20.01
CA LEU A 755 -17.43 11.76 -18.56
C LEU A 755 -18.08 13.01 -17.92
N ALA A 756 -17.97 14.18 -18.54
CA ALA A 756 -18.62 15.41 -18.10
C ALA A 756 -20.15 15.34 -18.22
N ALA A 757 -20.66 14.66 -19.26
CA ALA A 757 -22.08 14.38 -19.45
C ALA A 757 -22.63 13.43 -18.37
N VAL A 758 -21.99 12.28 -18.16
CA VAL A 758 -22.41 11.26 -17.17
C VAL A 758 -22.33 11.80 -15.75
N THR A 759 -21.28 12.54 -15.43
CA THR A 759 -21.13 13.19 -14.12
C THR A 759 -22.07 14.39 -13.94
N SER A 760 -22.87 14.75 -14.94
CA SER A 760 -23.79 15.89 -14.97
C SER A 760 -23.12 17.24 -14.66
N VAL A 761 -21.85 17.38 -15.07
CA VAL A 761 -21.21 18.70 -15.20
C VAL A 761 -21.87 19.47 -16.33
N ILE A 762 -22.17 18.77 -17.43
CA ILE A 762 -22.99 19.27 -18.53
C ILE A 762 -24.43 18.75 -18.34
N PRO A 763 -25.46 19.62 -18.31
CA PRO A 763 -26.84 19.22 -18.03
C PRO A 763 -27.56 18.58 -19.24
N ILE A 764 -27.00 17.51 -19.82
CA ILE A 764 -27.54 16.81 -21.00
C ILE A 764 -28.90 16.11 -20.72
N LYS A 765 -29.18 15.83 -19.45
CA LYS A 765 -30.44 15.22 -19.02
C LYS A 765 -31.66 16.12 -19.28
N TYR A 766 -31.50 17.44 -19.25
CA TYR A 766 -32.63 18.38 -19.28
C TYR A 766 -32.88 19.03 -20.64
N ILE A 767 -31.87 19.11 -21.51
CA ILE A 767 -31.94 19.84 -22.78
C ILE A 767 -31.73 18.86 -23.94
N VAL A 768 -32.76 18.68 -24.79
CA VAL A 768 -32.74 17.71 -25.90
C VAL A 768 -31.81 18.16 -27.03
N GLU A 769 -31.76 19.46 -27.35
CA GLU A 769 -30.86 20.01 -28.38
C GLU A 769 -29.38 19.84 -28.02
N LEU A 770 -29.05 20.01 -26.74
CA LEU A 770 -27.70 19.77 -26.25
C LEU A 770 -27.34 18.29 -26.34
N ARG A 771 -28.32 17.39 -26.13
CA ARG A 771 -28.16 15.93 -26.25
C ARG A 771 -27.95 15.50 -27.70
N THR A 772 -28.72 16.04 -28.65
CA THR A 772 -28.54 15.74 -30.08
C THR A 772 -27.17 16.23 -30.54
N ALA A 773 -26.81 17.48 -30.26
CA ALA A 773 -25.51 18.06 -30.61
C ALA A 773 -24.36 17.25 -30.01
N TYR A 774 -24.47 16.85 -28.74
CA TYR A 774 -23.49 16.01 -28.07
C TYR A 774 -23.36 14.62 -28.73
N SER A 775 -24.46 13.93 -29.01
CA SER A 775 -24.43 12.60 -29.63
C SER A 775 -23.79 12.62 -31.02
N ILE A 776 -24.09 13.63 -31.83
CA ILE A 776 -23.51 13.80 -33.17
C ILE A 776 -22.02 14.14 -33.07
N ALA A 777 -21.64 15.09 -32.20
CA ALA A 777 -20.24 15.45 -31.99
C ALA A 777 -19.39 14.24 -31.51
N MET A 778 -19.94 13.40 -30.63
CA MET A 778 -19.29 12.18 -30.17
C MET A 778 -19.08 11.18 -31.31
N GLY A 779 -20.12 10.95 -32.12
CA GLY A 779 -20.04 10.02 -33.26
C GLY A 779 -19.03 10.46 -34.32
N ILE A 780 -18.98 11.77 -34.63
CA ILE A 780 -18.02 12.34 -35.56
C ILE A 780 -16.58 12.20 -35.03
N THR A 781 -16.34 12.55 -33.77
CA THR A 781 -14.98 12.51 -33.20
C THR A 781 -14.42 11.09 -33.12
N ILE A 782 -15.21 10.11 -32.65
CA ILE A 782 -14.78 8.70 -32.64
C ILE A 782 -14.64 8.17 -34.08
N GLY A 783 -15.57 8.51 -34.97
CA GLY A 783 -15.53 8.09 -36.37
C GLY A 783 -14.27 8.58 -37.09
N ILE A 784 -13.91 9.85 -36.92
CA ILE A 784 -12.67 10.42 -37.46
C ILE A 784 -11.45 9.69 -36.90
N TYR A 785 -11.40 9.45 -35.58
CA TYR A 785 -10.29 8.74 -34.94
C TYR A 785 -10.10 7.32 -35.52
N ILE A 786 -11.16 6.51 -35.52
CA ILE A 786 -11.10 5.13 -36.05
C ILE A 786 -10.70 5.13 -37.52
N SER A 787 -11.27 6.05 -38.29
CA SER A 787 -11.03 6.13 -39.73
C SER A 787 -9.57 6.50 -40.07
N LEU A 788 -8.95 7.43 -39.34
CA LEU A 788 -7.58 7.89 -39.60
C LEU A 788 -6.51 6.96 -39.02
N GLU A 789 -6.78 6.31 -37.88
CA GLU A 789 -5.80 5.43 -37.21
C GLU A 789 -5.73 4.05 -37.86
N TYR A 790 -6.88 3.46 -38.20
CA TYR A 790 -6.95 2.05 -38.65
C TYR A 790 -7.17 1.89 -40.16
N PHE A 791 -7.75 2.88 -40.85
CA PHE A 791 -8.16 2.73 -42.25
C PHE A 791 -7.48 3.74 -43.20
N LEU A 792 -6.16 3.65 -43.37
CA LEU A 792 -5.43 4.55 -44.27
C LEU A 792 -5.91 4.42 -45.75
N GLN A 793 -6.14 5.57 -46.42
CA GLN A 793 -6.29 5.76 -47.89
C GLN A 793 -7.64 5.45 -48.61
N ALA A 794 -8.79 5.48 -47.92
CA ALA A 794 -10.10 5.39 -48.58
C ALA A 794 -11.12 6.44 -48.07
N THR A 795 -11.26 7.55 -48.80
CA THR A 795 -12.18 8.67 -48.46
C THR A 795 -13.64 8.25 -48.32
N VAL A 796 -14.13 7.39 -49.22
CA VAL A 796 -15.51 6.87 -49.18
C VAL A 796 -15.74 6.00 -47.94
N LEU A 797 -14.74 5.19 -47.56
CA LEU A 797 -14.80 4.34 -46.37
C LEU A 797 -14.79 5.20 -45.08
N HIS A 798 -14.00 6.28 -45.04
CA HIS A 798 -14.01 7.20 -43.90
C HIS A 798 -15.40 7.81 -43.66
N VAL A 799 -16.07 8.26 -44.72
CA VAL A 799 -17.44 8.82 -44.61
C VAL A 799 -18.40 7.77 -44.06
N LEU A 800 -18.33 6.54 -44.58
CA LEU A 800 -19.23 5.46 -44.17
C LEU A 800 -19.00 5.05 -42.70
N ILE A 801 -17.75 4.94 -42.27
CA ILE A 801 -17.40 4.69 -40.86
C ILE A 801 -17.87 5.83 -39.96
N ILE A 802 -17.69 7.10 -40.36
CA ILE A 802 -18.20 8.24 -39.58
C ILE A 802 -19.72 8.18 -39.44
N VAL A 803 -20.46 7.87 -40.51
CA VAL A 803 -21.92 7.71 -40.46
C VAL A 803 -22.30 6.58 -39.51
N THR A 804 -21.61 5.43 -39.56
CA THR A 804 -21.88 4.32 -38.64
C THR A 804 -21.67 4.73 -37.18
N MET A 805 -20.59 5.46 -36.88
CA MET A 805 -20.30 5.92 -35.51
C MET A 805 -21.25 7.02 -35.02
N VAL A 806 -21.82 7.82 -35.92
CA VAL A 806 -22.90 8.76 -35.57
C VAL A 806 -24.21 8.03 -35.30
N CYS A 807 -24.57 7.03 -36.11
CA CYS A 807 -25.75 6.21 -35.85
C CYS A 807 -25.67 5.48 -34.51
N THR A 808 -24.50 4.92 -34.16
CA THR A 808 -24.29 4.25 -32.88
C THR A 808 -24.35 5.23 -31.71
N SER A 809 -23.66 6.37 -31.78
CA SER A 809 -23.67 7.35 -30.69
C SER A 809 -25.06 7.94 -30.43
N VAL A 810 -25.85 8.19 -31.48
CA VAL A 810 -27.24 8.63 -31.38
C VAL A 810 -28.10 7.54 -30.75
N PHE A 811 -27.97 6.28 -31.19
CA PHE A 811 -28.70 5.17 -30.61
C PHE A 811 -28.44 5.06 -29.09
N VAL A 812 -27.17 5.00 -28.70
CA VAL A 812 -26.71 4.84 -27.32
C VAL A 812 -27.25 5.98 -26.43
N VAL A 813 -26.93 7.23 -26.77
CA VAL A 813 -27.30 8.40 -25.94
C VAL A 813 -28.83 8.52 -25.77
N PHE A 814 -29.62 8.19 -26.78
CA PHE A 814 -31.09 8.27 -26.72
C PHE A 814 -31.76 7.02 -26.12
N THR A 815 -31.08 5.88 -26.00
CA THR A 815 -31.56 4.78 -25.16
C THR A 815 -31.41 5.11 -23.67
N HIS A 816 -30.23 5.58 -23.24
CA HIS A 816 -29.97 5.93 -21.84
C HIS A 816 -30.74 7.18 -21.38
N PHE A 817 -30.94 8.15 -22.28
CA PHE A 817 -31.78 9.32 -22.01
C PHE A 817 -32.90 9.43 -23.06
N PRO A 818 -34.07 8.80 -22.83
CA PRO A 818 -35.16 8.84 -23.79
C PRO A 818 -35.79 10.24 -23.93
N SER A 819 -36.31 10.53 -25.12
CA SER A 819 -37.13 11.70 -25.44
C SER A 819 -38.47 11.23 -26.01
N THR A 820 -39.45 12.13 -26.14
CA THR A 820 -40.77 11.80 -26.71
C THR A 820 -40.72 11.38 -28.18
N SER A 821 -39.68 11.80 -28.92
CA SER A 821 -39.45 11.44 -30.31
C SER A 821 -38.54 10.22 -30.48
N SER A 822 -37.76 9.84 -29.46
CA SER A 822 -36.75 8.76 -29.60
C SER A 822 -37.38 7.39 -29.78
N THR A 823 -38.51 7.10 -29.11
CA THR A 823 -39.16 5.77 -29.15
C THR A 823 -39.61 5.34 -30.54
N LYS A 824 -39.91 6.29 -31.44
CA LYS A 824 -40.30 6.01 -32.83
C LYS A 824 -39.12 5.93 -33.78
N LEU A 825 -38.06 6.72 -33.54
CA LEU A 825 -36.97 6.91 -34.48
C LEU A 825 -35.81 5.91 -34.26
N LEU A 826 -35.60 5.44 -33.03
CA LEU A 826 -34.50 4.54 -32.67
C LEU A 826 -34.49 3.19 -33.43
N PRO A 827 -35.63 2.49 -33.60
CA PRO A 827 -35.66 1.25 -34.37
C PRO A 827 -35.19 1.45 -35.83
N TRP A 828 -35.53 2.58 -36.44
CA TRP A 828 -35.09 2.95 -37.79
C TRP A 828 -33.59 3.27 -37.84
N VAL A 829 -33.04 3.92 -36.82
CA VAL A 829 -31.59 4.15 -36.70
C VAL A 829 -30.84 2.83 -36.56
N PHE A 830 -31.36 1.88 -35.79
CA PHE A 830 -30.78 0.54 -35.69
C PHE A 830 -30.86 -0.24 -37.01
N ALA A 831 -32.00 -0.18 -37.70
CA ALA A 831 -32.14 -0.80 -39.03
C ALA A 831 -31.14 -0.23 -40.05
N MET A 832 -30.92 1.09 -40.03
CA MET A 832 -29.89 1.75 -40.84
C MET A 832 -28.48 1.25 -40.47
N LEU A 833 -28.18 1.10 -39.18
CA LEU A 833 -26.89 0.57 -38.72
C LEU A 833 -26.64 -0.87 -39.20
N VAL A 834 -27.65 -1.74 -39.13
CA VAL A 834 -27.59 -3.12 -39.63
C VAL A 834 -27.41 -3.14 -41.15
N ALA A 835 -28.08 -2.26 -41.89
CA ALA A 835 -27.94 -2.14 -43.34
C ALA A 835 -26.56 -1.62 -43.77
N LEU A 836 -25.91 -0.78 -42.96
CA LEU A 836 -24.56 -0.27 -43.25
C LEU A 836 -23.47 -1.34 -43.16
N PHE A 837 -23.68 -2.43 -42.41
CA PHE A 837 -22.70 -3.51 -42.24
C PHE A 837 -22.33 -4.24 -43.55
N PRO A 838 -23.27 -4.84 -44.31
CA PRO A 838 -22.92 -5.50 -45.56
C PRO A 838 -22.39 -4.52 -46.61
N VAL A 839 -22.86 -3.26 -46.60
CA VAL A 839 -22.41 -2.22 -47.52
C VAL A 839 -20.96 -1.83 -47.26
N THR A 840 -20.57 -1.59 -46.00
CA THR A 840 -19.18 -1.30 -45.63
C THR A 840 -18.24 -2.45 -45.97
N TYR A 841 -18.63 -3.68 -45.64
CA TYR A 841 -17.82 -4.89 -45.86
C TYR A 841 -17.54 -5.17 -47.35
N LEU A 842 -18.57 -5.05 -48.21
CA LEU A 842 -18.41 -5.28 -49.65
C LEU A 842 -17.61 -4.17 -50.34
N LEU A 843 -17.83 -2.91 -49.94
CA LEU A 843 -17.24 -1.73 -50.57
C LEU A 843 -15.74 -1.60 -50.24
N GLU A 844 -15.33 -2.01 -49.03
CA GLU A 844 -13.92 -2.16 -48.67
C GLU A 844 -13.19 -3.13 -49.61
N GLY A 845 -13.83 -4.25 -49.94
CA GLY A 845 -13.31 -5.22 -50.91
C GLY A 845 -13.11 -4.62 -52.30
N GLN A 846 -14.12 -3.93 -52.82
CA GLN A 846 -14.10 -3.41 -54.19
C GLN A 846 -13.12 -2.23 -54.38
N VAL A 847 -13.05 -1.29 -53.43
CA VAL A 847 -12.25 -0.06 -53.59
C VAL A 847 -10.74 -0.32 -53.61
N ARG A 848 -10.25 -1.30 -52.84
CA ARG A 848 -8.82 -1.67 -52.84
C ARG A 848 -8.46 -2.60 -54.00
N ILE A 849 -9.36 -3.50 -54.42
CA ILE A 849 -9.18 -4.31 -55.63
C ILE A 849 -9.05 -3.41 -56.86
N ASN A 850 -9.90 -2.39 -57.00
CA ASN A 850 -9.86 -1.48 -58.14
C ASN A 850 -8.57 -0.62 -58.17
N LYS A 851 -8.08 -0.17 -57.01
CA LYS A 851 -6.78 0.53 -56.92
C LYS A 851 -5.59 -0.40 -57.16
N GLY A 852 -5.68 -1.66 -56.73
CA GLY A 852 -4.68 -2.70 -57.00
C GLY A 852 -4.60 -3.02 -58.50
N ILE A 853 -5.74 -3.17 -59.18
CA ILE A 853 -5.81 -3.41 -60.63
C ILE A 853 -5.32 -2.18 -61.42
N LEU A 854 -5.62 -0.96 -60.98
CA LEU A 854 -5.14 0.27 -61.64
C LEU A 854 -3.62 0.49 -61.51
N LEU A 855 -2.97 -0.16 -60.53
CA LEU A 855 -1.51 -0.19 -60.36
C LEU A 855 -0.83 -1.34 -61.13
N VAL A 856 -1.60 -2.33 -61.60
CA VAL A 856 -1.11 -3.50 -62.35
C VAL A 856 -0.79 -3.17 -63.81
N GLU A 857 -1.25 -2.03 -64.34
CA GLU A 857 -0.92 -1.61 -65.71
C GLU A 857 0.52 -1.05 -65.91
N SER A 858 1.39 -1.02 -64.88
CA SER A 858 2.67 -0.27 -64.96
C SER A 858 3.98 -0.96 -64.52
N GLY A 859 4.08 -2.29 -64.42
CA GLY A 859 5.40 -2.94 -64.41
C GLY A 859 5.46 -4.38 -63.87
N GLU A 860 6.03 -5.28 -64.67
CA GLU A 860 6.19 -6.71 -64.34
C GLU A 860 7.44 -7.01 -63.49
N ALA A 861 7.30 -7.99 -62.59
CA ALA A 861 8.33 -8.75 -61.82
C ALA A 861 8.64 -8.37 -60.35
N VAL A 862 8.25 -7.21 -59.80
CA VAL A 862 8.23 -6.94 -58.32
C VAL A 862 6.83 -7.19 -57.73
N GLU A 863 6.03 -7.99 -58.43
CA GLU A 863 4.57 -7.94 -58.35
C GLU A 863 3.94 -8.96 -57.40
N GLU A 864 4.53 -10.13 -57.15
CA GLU A 864 3.86 -11.17 -56.34
C GLU A 864 3.88 -10.86 -54.83
N GLU A 865 5.00 -10.38 -54.28
CA GLU A 865 5.07 -9.98 -52.86
C GLU A 865 4.20 -8.76 -52.57
N ASN A 866 4.12 -7.80 -53.49
CA ASN A 866 3.22 -6.65 -53.36
C ASN A 866 1.75 -7.03 -53.55
N LYS A 867 1.43 -8.00 -54.43
CA LYS A 867 0.07 -8.58 -54.56
C LYS A 867 -0.31 -9.33 -53.28
N LEU A 868 0.59 -10.11 -52.70
CA LEU A 868 0.37 -10.79 -51.42
C LEU A 868 0.20 -9.78 -50.27
N ALA A 869 1.06 -8.77 -50.17
CA ALA A 869 0.99 -7.75 -49.13
C ALA A 869 -0.30 -6.91 -49.22
N THR A 870 -0.75 -6.58 -50.44
CA THR A 870 -2.02 -5.87 -50.65
C THR A 870 -3.24 -6.74 -50.35
N LEU A 871 -3.21 -8.02 -50.72
CA LEU A 871 -4.26 -8.99 -50.35
C LEU A 871 -4.33 -9.21 -48.83
N LEU A 872 -3.19 -9.35 -48.16
CA LEU A 872 -3.11 -9.46 -46.69
C LEU A 872 -3.59 -8.18 -46.01
N ALA A 873 -3.29 -7.00 -46.56
CA ALA A 873 -3.78 -5.73 -46.04
C ALA A 873 -5.31 -5.57 -46.23
N ILE A 874 -5.87 -6.10 -47.32
CA ILE A 874 -7.33 -6.13 -47.55
C ILE A 874 -8.01 -7.06 -46.55
N GLU A 875 -7.46 -8.25 -46.35
CA GLU A 875 -8.02 -9.23 -45.40
C GLU A 875 -7.89 -8.74 -43.94
N GLY A 876 -6.78 -8.09 -43.61
CA GLY A 876 -6.58 -7.40 -42.33
C GLY A 876 -7.59 -6.27 -42.10
N ALA A 877 -7.93 -5.51 -43.14
CA ALA A 877 -8.89 -4.42 -43.03
C ALA A 877 -10.34 -4.95 -42.88
N ARG A 878 -10.74 -5.97 -43.66
CA ARG A 878 -12.03 -6.66 -43.53
C ARG A 878 -12.25 -7.28 -42.16
N THR A 879 -11.24 -7.96 -41.63
CA THR A 879 -11.29 -8.55 -40.28
C THR A 879 -11.38 -7.47 -39.21
N SER A 880 -10.69 -6.32 -39.37
CA SER A 880 -10.82 -5.18 -38.47
C SER A 880 -12.23 -4.56 -38.49
N LEU A 881 -12.87 -4.50 -39.67
CA LEU A 881 -14.23 -3.99 -39.85
C LEU A 881 -15.27 -4.94 -39.23
N LEU A 882 -15.11 -6.25 -39.41
CA LEU A 882 -15.90 -7.26 -38.68
C LEU A 882 -15.77 -7.07 -37.16
N GLY A 883 -14.55 -6.85 -36.66
CA GLY A 883 -14.30 -6.54 -35.25
C GLY A 883 -15.04 -5.30 -34.75
N LEU A 884 -15.02 -4.20 -35.52
CA LEU A 884 -15.71 -2.96 -35.19
C LEU A 884 -17.22 -3.16 -35.06
N TYR A 885 -17.85 -3.83 -36.02
CA TYR A 885 -19.28 -4.10 -35.98
C TYR A 885 -19.69 -5.07 -34.87
N ALA A 886 -18.87 -6.09 -34.61
CA ALA A 886 -19.09 -6.99 -33.47
C ALA A 886 -19.13 -6.23 -32.13
N ALA A 887 -18.19 -5.30 -31.94
CA ALA A 887 -18.12 -4.45 -30.75
C ALA A 887 -19.32 -3.49 -30.64
N ILE A 888 -19.73 -2.88 -31.75
CA ILE A 888 -20.91 -2.00 -31.81
C ILE A 888 -22.18 -2.76 -31.42
N PHE A 889 -22.44 -3.92 -32.02
CA PHE A 889 -23.62 -4.71 -31.69
C PHE A 889 -23.60 -5.24 -30.26
N MET A 890 -22.42 -5.61 -29.74
CA MET A 890 -22.26 -6.01 -28.35
C MET A 890 -22.60 -4.86 -27.39
N LEU A 891 -22.13 -3.65 -27.69
CA LEU A 891 -22.41 -2.46 -26.89
C LEU A 891 -23.91 -2.14 -26.85
N ILE A 892 -24.58 -2.19 -28.01
CA ILE A 892 -26.03 -1.98 -28.12
C ILE A 892 -26.79 -3.04 -27.33
N ALA A 893 -26.42 -4.31 -27.47
CA ALA A 893 -27.05 -5.41 -26.73
C ALA A 893 -26.92 -5.23 -25.21
N LEU A 894 -25.74 -4.85 -24.73
CA LEU A 894 -25.48 -4.59 -23.31
C LEU A 894 -26.32 -3.44 -22.77
N GLU A 895 -26.37 -2.33 -23.49
CA GLU A 895 -27.10 -1.14 -23.10
C GLU A 895 -28.61 -1.40 -23.03
N VAL A 896 -29.16 -2.05 -24.05
CA VAL A 896 -30.56 -2.47 -24.07
C VAL A 896 -30.87 -3.38 -22.88
N LYS A 897 -29.99 -4.35 -22.57
CA LYS A 897 -30.17 -5.26 -21.43
C LYS A 897 -30.15 -4.51 -20.09
N PHE A 898 -29.22 -3.56 -19.95
CA PHE A 898 -29.07 -2.75 -18.74
C PHE A 898 -30.33 -1.91 -18.48
N GLU A 899 -30.84 -1.23 -19.50
CA GLU A 899 -32.03 -0.39 -19.37
C GLU A 899 -33.32 -1.21 -19.21
N LEU A 900 -33.43 -2.38 -19.86
CA LEU A 900 -34.57 -3.27 -19.61
C LEU A 900 -34.60 -3.73 -18.15
N ALA A 901 -33.44 -4.07 -17.58
CA ALA A 901 -33.31 -4.47 -16.19
C ALA A 901 -33.61 -3.31 -15.21
N SER A 902 -33.20 -2.09 -15.54
CA SER A 902 -33.51 -0.88 -14.75
C SER A 902 -35.03 -0.64 -14.68
N LEU A 903 -35.71 -0.70 -15.83
CA LEU A 903 -37.16 -0.53 -15.94
C LEU A 903 -37.95 -1.62 -15.21
N MET A 904 -37.49 -2.89 -15.27
CA MET A 904 -38.14 -3.99 -14.55
C MET A 904 -38.03 -3.84 -13.03
N ARG A 905 -36.90 -3.32 -12.53
CA ARG A 905 -36.68 -3.05 -11.10
C ARG A 905 -37.62 -1.96 -10.60
N ASP A 906 -37.77 -0.88 -11.36
CA ASP A 906 -38.68 0.23 -11.01
C ASP A 906 -40.14 -0.24 -10.99
N LYS A 907 -40.57 -1.09 -11.93
CA LYS A 907 -41.90 -1.72 -11.91
C LYS A 907 -42.15 -2.57 -10.68
N LEU A 908 -41.16 -3.34 -10.23
CA LEU A 908 -41.26 -4.18 -9.04
C LEU A 908 -41.43 -3.35 -7.76
N ILE A 909 -40.77 -2.19 -7.70
CA ILE A 909 -40.89 -1.23 -6.59
C ILE A 909 -42.26 -0.54 -6.64
N GLU A 910 -42.75 -0.15 -7.82
CA GLU A 910 -44.06 0.50 -8.00
C GLU A 910 -45.23 -0.46 -7.72
N ARG A 911 -45.06 -1.76 -8.01
CA ARG A 911 -46.02 -2.83 -7.64
C ARG A 911 -45.92 -3.21 -6.15
N GLY A 912 -44.91 -2.71 -5.44
CA GLY A 912 -44.50 -3.09 -4.09
C GLY A 912 -44.87 -2.14 -2.95
N GLY A 913 -45.72 -1.12 -3.11
CA GLY A 913 -46.26 -0.41 -1.92
C GLY A 913 -47.38 0.61 -2.15
N PRO A 914 -48.16 1.00 -1.11
CA PRO A 914 -48.38 0.36 0.20
C PRO A 914 -49.83 -0.15 0.36
N ARG A 915 -50.01 -1.39 0.85
CA ARG A 915 -51.29 -1.82 1.43
C ARG A 915 -51.38 -1.28 2.86
N HIS A 916 -52.45 -0.54 3.13
CA HIS A 916 -52.85 -0.06 4.45
C HIS A 916 -52.87 -1.21 5.48
N SER A 917 -52.12 -1.05 6.58
CA SER A 917 -52.49 -1.60 7.88
C SER A 917 -52.38 -0.46 8.90
N HIS A 918 -53.53 -0.07 9.43
CA HIS A 918 -53.62 0.79 10.60
C HIS A 918 -53.28 -0.04 11.84
N SER A 919 -52.37 0.43 12.69
CA SER A 919 -52.65 0.73 14.11
C SER A 919 -51.37 1.00 14.94
N VAL A 920 -51.52 1.99 15.85
CA VAL A 920 -50.77 2.26 17.10
C VAL A 920 -49.42 3.04 17.06
N GLN A 921 -49.53 4.37 17.29
CA GLN A 921 -48.90 5.19 18.35
C GLN A 921 -47.56 4.69 18.99
N THR A 922 -46.45 5.44 19.03
CA THR A 922 -46.23 6.62 19.91
C THR A 922 -44.85 7.31 19.70
N SER A 923 -44.88 8.67 19.71
CA SER A 923 -43.93 9.68 20.25
C SER A 923 -42.39 9.55 20.11
N SER A 924 -41.73 10.52 19.45
CA SER A 924 -41.28 11.82 20.03
C SER A 924 -40.18 12.52 19.20
N ALA A 925 -40.07 13.84 19.43
CA ALA A 925 -39.02 14.79 19.03
C ALA A 925 -39.22 15.60 17.72
N SER A 926 -39.80 16.76 17.98
CA SER A 926 -40.04 17.96 17.17
C SER A 926 -38.81 18.62 16.54
N VAL A 927 -38.93 19.01 15.26
CA VAL A 927 -38.16 20.10 14.62
C VAL A 927 -39.14 20.93 13.77
N PRO A 928 -39.18 22.28 13.89
CA PRO A 928 -40.19 23.09 13.21
C PRO A 928 -39.86 23.31 11.73
N PRO A 929 -40.84 23.28 10.79
CA PRO A 929 -40.60 23.54 9.38
C PRO A 929 -41.09 24.94 9.00
N ARG A 930 -40.20 25.92 8.93
CA ARG A 930 -40.47 27.18 8.20
C ARG A 930 -39.20 27.68 7.51
N LEU A 931 -39.03 27.26 6.26
CA LEU A 931 -38.48 28.01 5.12
C LEU A 931 -38.32 27.04 3.94
N ARG A 932 -39.44 26.68 3.31
CA ARG A 932 -39.43 26.05 1.98
C ARG A 932 -40.71 26.35 1.18
N PHE A 933 -41.08 27.61 1.10
CA PHE A 933 -41.98 28.10 0.05
C PHE A 933 -41.12 28.76 -1.04
N MET A 934 -40.40 27.96 -1.84
CA MET A 934 -39.78 28.36 -3.14
C MET A 934 -39.01 27.22 -3.83
N GLN A 935 -39.37 25.94 -3.59
CA GLN A 935 -38.74 24.82 -4.32
C GLN A 935 -39.68 23.64 -4.54
N GLN A 936 -40.95 23.94 -4.83
CA GLN A 936 -41.97 22.91 -5.09
C GLN A 936 -42.90 23.32 -6.23
N ARG A 937 -42.31 23.73 -7.36
CA ARG A 937 -43.02 23.87 -8.63
C ARG A 937 -42.07 23.71 -9.82
N ARG A 938 -41.67 22.47 -10.09
CA ARG A 938 -41.46 21.88 -11.44
C ARG A 938 -40.71 20.54 -11.31
N ALA A 939 -41.17 19.56 -12.08
CA ALA A 939 -40.52 18.30 -12.43
C ALA A 939 -40.65 17.07 -11.50
N SER A 940 -41.85 16.79 -10.96
CA SER A 940 -42.17 15.43 -10.44
C SER A 940 -43.36 14.75 -11.13
N SER A 941 -44.05 15.42 -12.06
CA SER A 941 -45.23 14.86 -12.75
C SER A 941 -44.96 14.36 -14.17
N VAL A 942 -43.73 14.49 -14.67
CA VAL A 942 -43.39 14.03 -16.04
C VAL A 942 -42.91 12.58 -16.02
N SER A 943 -42.09 12.14 -15.06
CA SER A 943 -41.52 10.78 -15.06
C SER A 943 -42.56 9.66 -14.96
N THR A 944 -43.61 9.83 -14.15
CA THR A 944 -44.67 8.82 -13.98
C THR A 944 -45.57 8.67 -15.21
N PHE A 945 -45.71 9.71 -16.04
CA PHE A 945 -46.48 9.66 -17.28
C PHE A 945 -45.66 9.10 -18.46
N THR A 946 -44.34 9.36 -18.51
CA THR A 946 -43.45 8.80 -19.54
C THR A 946 -43.17 7.31 -19.33
N ILE A 947 -43.07 6.82 -18.09
CA ILE A 947 -42.83 5.40 -17.78
C ILE A 947 -44.05 4.54 -18.16
N LYS A 948 -45.27 5.00 -17.88
CA LYS A 948 -46.51 4.29 -18.28
C LYS A 948 -46.72 4.24 -19.81
N ARG A 949 -46.18 5.20 -20.57
CA ARG A 949 -46.24 5.19 -22.04
C ARG A 949 -45.07 4.41 -22.67
N MET A 950 -43.86 4.49 -22.12
CA MET A 950 -42.71 3.67 -22.54
C MET A 950 -42.93 2.17 -22.31
N THR A 951 -43.77 1.80 -21.35
CA THR A 951 -44.15 0.40 -21.14
C THR A 951 -45.17 -0.13 -22.14
N ALA A 952 -45.86 0.76 -22.85
CA ALA A 952 -46.72 0.43 -23.99
C ALA A 952 -46.00 0.58 -25.35
N GLU A 953 -45.02 1.49 -25.47
CA GLU A 953 -44.29 1.79 -26.72
C GLU A 953 -42.87 1.17 -26.80
N GLY A 954 -42.39 0.49 -25.74
CA GLY A 954 -41.04 -0.10 -25.64
C GLY A 954 -40.91 -1.56 -26.12
N ALA A 955 -41.91 -2.09 -26.82
CA ALA A 955 -41.94 -3.47 -27.29
C ALA A 955 -40.80 -3.83 -28.27
N TRP A 956 -40.25 -2.83 -28.98
CA TRP A 956 -39.14 -3.03 -29.92
C TRP A 956 -37.78 -3.29 -29.24
N MET A 957 -37.63 -2.90 -27.98
CA MET A 957 -36.34 -2.86 -27.27
C MET A 957 -35.78 -4.28 -27.03
N PRO A 958 -36.56 -5.28 -26.55
CA PRO A 958 -36.12 -6.67 -26.50
C PRO A 958 -35.70 -7.24 -27.87
N ALA A 959 -36.47 -6.97 -28.92
CA ALA A 959 -36.22 -7.45 -30.27
C ALA A 959 -34.89 -6.92 -30.83
N VAL A 960 -34.64 -5.60 -30.72
CA VAL A 960 -33.38 -4.97 -31.14
C VAL A 960 -32.19 -5.53 -30.35
N GLY A 961 -32.34 -5.70 -29.03
CA GLY A 961 -31.32 -6.32 -28.19
C GLY A 961 -30.97 -7.73 -28.65
N ASN A 962 -31.98 -8.57 -28.90
CA ASN A 962 -31.79 -9.94 -29.37
C ASN A 962 -31.08 -10.00 -30.72
N VAL A 963 -31.52 -9.20 -31.70
CA VAL A 963 -30.86 -9.14 -33.02
C VAL A 963 -29.41 -8.71 -32.88
N ALA A 964 -29.12 -7.69 -32.06
CA ALA A 964 -27.74 -7.25 -31.81
C ALA A 964 -26.88 -8.35 -31.14
N THR A 965 -27.41 -9.10 -30.17
CA THR A 965 -26.67 -10.21 -29.54
C THR A 965 -26.33 -11.34 -30.51
N VAL A 966 -27.27 -11.72 -31.36
CA VAL A 966 -27.08 -12.81 -32.33
C VAL A 966 -26.08 -12.38 -33.40
N MET A 967 -26.20 -11.15 -33.91
CA MET A 967 -25.25 -10.60 -34.89
C MET A 967 -23.84 -10.48 -34.31
N SER A 968 -23.70 -9.97 -33.08
CA SER A 968 -22.41 -9.88 -32.40
C SER A 968 -21.77 -11.26 -32.22
N PHE A 969 -22.54 -12.24 -31.73
CA PHE A 969 -22.05 -13.60 -31.54
C PHE A 969 -21.66 -14.27 -32.86
N ALA A 970 -22.45 -14.12 -33.93
CA ALA A 970 -22.16 -14.66 -35.25
C ALA A 970 -20.87 -14.06 -35.85
N ILE A 971 -20.70 -12.73 -35.77
CA ILE A 971 -19.48 -12.07 -36.26
C ILE A 971 -18.26 -12.51 -35.45
N CYS A 972 -18.38 -12.66 -34.12
CA CYS A 972 -17.29 -13.16 -33.28
C CYS A 972 -16.90 -14.61 -33.61
N LEU A 973 -17.84 -15.47 -34.01
CA LEU A 973 -17.51 -16.81 -34.50
C LEU A 973 -16.74 -16.78 -35.82
N ILE A 974 -17.14 -15.91 -36.76
CA ILE A 974 -16.41 -15.70 -38.03
C ILE A 974 -14.99 -15.19 -37.75
N LEU A 975 -14.83 -14.23 -36.84
CA LEU A 975 -13.53 -13.73 -36.40
C LEU A 975 -12.68 -14.83 -35.74
N ASN A 976 -13.28 -15.73 -34.97
CA ASN A 976 -12.57 -16.84 -34.33
C ASN A 976 -11.95 -17.78 -35.38
N VAL A 977 -12.69 -18.08 -36.45
CA VAL A 977 -12.21 -18.89 -37.58
C VAL A 977 -11.06 -18.17 -38.29
N ASN A 978 -11.22 -16.89 -38.63
CA ASN A 978 -10.23 -16.14 -39.42
C ASN A 978 -8.95 -15.78 -38.64
N LEU A 979 -9.04 -15.43 -37.35
CA LEU A 979 -7.89 -14.95 -36.56
C LEU A 979 -7.14 -16.06 -35.82
N THR A 980 -7.85 -17.10 -35.36
CA THR A 980 -7.26 -18.15 -34.50
C THR A 980 -7.30 -19.54 -35.11
N GLY A 981 -7.79 -19.67 -36.35
CA GLY A 981 -8.02 -20.96 -37.00
C GLY A 981 -9.11 -21.78 -36.34
N GLY A 982 -10.05 -21.15 -35.61
CA GLY A 982 -11.13 -21.85 -34.92
C GLY A 982 -10.73 -22.44 -33.57
N SER A 983 -9.98 -21.69 -32.75
CA SER A 983 -9.52 -22.15 -31.44
C SER A 983 -10.66 -22.60 -30.52
N ASN A 984 -10.53 -23.82 -29.99
CA ASN A 984 -11.48 -24.41 -29.04
C ASN A 984 -11.56 -23.66 -27.70
N ARG A 985 -10.56 -22.84 -27.36
CA ARG A 985 -10.55 -22.06 -26.11
C ARG A 985 -11.40 -20.80 -26.23
N ALA A 986 -11.54 -20.25 -27.43
CA ALA A 986 -12.25 -18.99 -27.66
C ALA A 986 -13.75 -19.09 -27.39
N ILE A 987 -14.37 -20.26 -27.62
CA ILE A 987 -15.81 -20.44 -27.40
C ILE A 987 -16.23 -20.20 -25.96
N PHE A 988 -15.38 -20.52 -24.98
CA PHE A 988 -15.65 -20.27 -23.56
C PHE A 988 -15.72 -18.78 -23.24
N PHE A 989 -15.03 -17.94 -24.04
CA PHE A 989 -15.08 -16.48 -23.92
C PHE A 989 -16.21 -15.86 -24.76
N LEU A 990 -16.59 -16.48 -25.88
CA LEU A 990 -17.64 -15.97 -26.78
C LEU A 990 -19.06 -16.36 -26.35
N ALA A 991 -19.27 -17.58 -25.87
CA ALA A 991 -20.61 -18.05 -25.51
C ALA A 991 -21.32 -17.20 -24.44
N PRO A 992 -20.65 -16.60 -23.44
CA PRO A 992 -21.27 -15.67 -22.50
C PRO A 992 -21.99 -14.46 -23.14
N ILE A 993 -21.67 -14.08 -24.38
CA ILE A 993 -22.39 -13.01 -25.11
C ILE A 993 -23.91 -13.32 -25.17
N LEU A 994 -24.29 -14.60 -25.24
CA LEU A 994 -25.68 -15.05 -25.29
C LEU A 994 -26.45 -14.80 -23.99
N LEU A 995 -25.78 -14.48 -22.87
CA LEU A 995 -26.45 -14.08 -21.62
C LEU A 995 -27.18 -12.73 -21.74
N LEU A 996 -26.94 -12.00 -22.82
CA LEU A 996 -27.57 -10.72 -23.15
C LEU A 996 -28.93 -10.90 -23.84
N LEU A 997 -29.31 -12.12 -24.22
CA LEU A 997 -30.64 -12.39 -24.77
C LEU A 997 -31.74 -11.98 -23.78
N ASN A 998 -32.79 -11.38 -24.34
CA ASN A 998 -33.98 -10.89 -23.67
C ASN A 998 -35.18 -11.76 -23.99
N GLN A 999 -36.11 -11.84 -23.04
CA GLN A 999 -37.43 -12.42 -23.30
C GLN A 999 -38.18 -11.52 -24.27
N ASP A 1000 -38.66 -12.11 -25.36
CA ASP A 1000 -39.37 -11.41 -26.43
C ASP A 1000 -40.56 -12.26 -26.90
N ALA A 1001 -41.65 -11.61 -27.29
CA ALA A 1001 -42.87 -12.27 -27.77
C ALA A 1001 -42.68 -12.84 -29.18
N ASP A 1002 -41.84 -12.20 -30.00
CA ASP A 1002 -41.75 -12.49 -31.44
C ASP A 1002 -40.67 -13.52 -31.78
N PHE A 1003 -39.49 -13.47 -31.13
CA PHE A 1003 -38.37 -14.39 -31.44
C PHE A 1003 -38.25 -15.60 -30.51
N VAL A 1004 -38.51 -15.45 -29.20
CA VAL A 1004 -38.26 -16.50 -28.20
C VAL A 1004 -39.34 -16.52 -27.10
N ALA A 1005 -40.59 -16.77 -27.50
CA ALA A 1005 -41.76 -16.74 -26.62
C ALA A 1005 -41.70 -17.68 -25.40
N GLY A 1006 -40.83 -18.70 -25.42
CA GLY A 1006 -40.65 -19.67 -24.35
C GLY A 1006 -39.49 -19.42 -23.38
N PHE A 1007 -38.69 -18.35 -23.57
CA PHE A 1007 -37.45 -18.11 -22.83
C PHE A 1007 -37.66 -17.09 -21.70
N GLY A 1008 -37.55 -17.53 -20.44
CA GLY A 1008 -37.67 -16.67 -19.26
C GLY A 1008 -36.34 -16.48 -18.51
N ASP A 1009 -36.33 -15.61 -17.49
CA ASP A 1009 -35.14 -15.34 -16.65
C ASP A 1009 -34.53 -16.59 -16.01
N LYS A 1010 -35.34 -17.62 -15.79
CA LYS A 1010 -34.88 -18.92 -15.26
C LYS A 1010 -33.98 -19.66 -16.26
N GLN A 1011 -34.18 -19.51 -17.57
CA GLN A 1011 -33.44 -20.29 -18.58
C GLN A 1011 -32.20 -19.58 -19.11
N ARG A 1012 -31.75 -18.49 -18.46
CA ARG A 1012 -30.69 -17.59 -18.96
C ARG A 1012 -29.38 -18.30 -19.34
N TYR A 1013 -28.99 -19.33 -18.61
CA TYR A 1013 -27.72 -20.06 -18.84
C TYR A 1013 -27.83 -21.18 -19.91
N PHE A 1014 -29.04 -21.48 -20.37
CA PHE A 1014 -29.27 -22.56 -21.35
C PHE A 1014 -28.59 -22.29 -22.70
N PRO A 1015 -28.71 -21.10 -23.33
CA PRO A 1015 -28.09 -20.86 -24.65
C PRO A 1015 -26.57 -20.96 -24.59
N VAL A 1016 -25.95 -20.51 -23.50
CA VAL A 1016 -24.50 -20.55 -23.31
C VAL A 1016 -23.98 -21.98 -23.28
N THR A 1017 -24.64 -22.82 -22.48
CA THR A 1017 -24.23 -24.22 -22.25
C THR A 1017 -24.46 -25.09 -23.48
N VAL A 1018 -25.58 -24.88 -24.17
CA VAL A 1018 -25.88 -25.55 -25.45
C VAL A 1018 -24.92 -25.15 -26.55
N VAL A 1019 -24.55 -23.87 -26.66
CA VAL A 1019 -23.64 -23.41 -27.71
C VAL A 1019 -22.20 -23.85 -27.48
N ILE A 1020 -21.70 -23.87 -26.24
CA ILE A 1020 -20.37 -24.43 -25.93
C ILE A 1020 -20.31 -25.92 -26.28
N SER A 1021 -21.29 -26.69 -25.81
CA SER A 1021 -21.35 -28.13 -26.06
C SER A 1021 -21.53 -28.42 -27.56
N GLY A 1022 -22.44 -27.72 -28.24
CA GLY A 1022 -22.67 -27.83 -29.67
C GLY A 1022 -21.42 -27.48 -30.49
N TYR A 1023 -20.76 -26.36 -30.22
CA TYR A 1023 -19.54 -25.95 -30.91
C TYR A 1023 -18.43 -27.00 -30.78
N LEU A 1024 -18.17 -27.50 -29.56
CA LEU A 1024 -17.15 -28.52 -29.33
C LEU A 1024 -17.50 -29.86 -30.00
N VAL A 1025 -18.79 -30.20 -30.11
CA VAL A 1025 -19.23 -31.39 -30.85
C VAL A 1025 -19.01 -31.21 -32.35
N PHE A 1026 -19.38 -30.06 -32.93
CA PHE A 1026 -19.17 -29.78 -34.35
C PHE A 1026 -17.68 -29.71 -34.70
N THR A 1027 -16.84 -29.09 -33.86
CA THR A 1027 -15.39 -29.06 -34.10
C THR A 1027 -14.73 -30.43 -33.84
N ALA A 1028 -15.24 -31.24 -32.92
CA ALA A 1028 -14.80 -32.63 -32.74
C ALA A 1028 -15.15 -33.49 -33.97
N LEU A 1029 -16.37 -33.35 -34.51
CA LEU A 1029 -16.77 -34.05 -35.74
C LEU A 1029 -15.96 -33.59 -36.95
N TYR A 1030 -15.72 -32.29 -37.08
CA TYR A 1030 -14.89 -31.73 -38.14
C TYR A 1030 -13.44 -32.20 -38.05
N SER A 1031 -12.82 -32.19 -36.87
CA SER A 1031 -11.45 -32.70 -36.68
C SER A 1031 -11.34 -34.20 -36.94
N ILE A 1032 -12.27 -35.02 -36.46
CA ILE A 1032 -12.31 -36.45 -36.78
C ILE A 1032 -12.47 -36.67 -38.29
N TRP A 1033 -13.31 -35.86 -38.95
CA TRP A 1033 -13.50 -35.92 -40.41
C TRP A 1033 -12.25 -35.50 -41.19
N GLU A 1034 -11.62 -34.41 -40.78
CA GLU A 1034 -10.40 -33.86 -41.38
C GLU A 1034 -9.24 -34.84 -41.24
N ASP A 1035 -9.04 -35.42 -40.05
CA ASP A 1035 -7.99 -36.40 -39.78
C ASP A 1035 -8.17 -37.69 -40.59
N VAL A 1036 -9.43 -38.10 -40.85
CA VAL A 1036 -9.77 -39.27 -41.68
C VAL A 1036 -9.56 -39.01 -43.19
N TRP A 1037 -9.77 -37.78 -43.67
CA TRP A 1037 -9.70 -37.45 -45.09
C TRP A 1037 -8.37 -36.88 -45.56
N LEU A 1038 -7.72 -36.05 -44.76
CA LEU A 1038 -6.47 -35.36 -45.10
C LEU A 1038 -5.23 -36.06 -44.54
N GLY A 1039 -5.41 -37.09 -43.71
CA GLY A 1039 -4.34 -37.99 -43.23
C GLY A 1039 -3.12 -37.26 -42.70
N ASN A 1040 -3.15 -36.76 -41.46
CA ASN A 1040 -2.00 -36.08 -40.88
C ASN A 1040 -1.11 -36.98 -40.00
N SER A 1041 0.18 -36.69 -40.11
CA SER A 1041 1.38 -37.52 -39.92
C SER A 1041 1.97 -37.52 -38.50
N GLY A 1042 1.13 -37.45 -37.46
CA GLY A 1042 1.64 -37.24 -36.09
C GLY A 1042 2.04 -38.52 -35.36
N TRP A 1043 1.10 -39.45 -35.16
CA TRP A 1043 1.23 -40.56 -34.20
C TRP A 1043 0.71 -41.91 -34.72
N GLY A 1044 0.17 -41.97 -35.94
CA GLY A 1044 -0.47 -43.16 -36.52
C GLY A 1044 0.47 -44.20 -37.13
N LEU A 1045 1.79 -43.97 -37.14
CA LEU A 1045 2.73 -44.83 -37.88
C LEU A 1045 3.31 -45.99 -37.05
N GLU A 1046 3.24 -45.95 -35.72
CA GLU A 1046 3.85 -46.98 -34.85
C GLU A 1046 2.90 -48.12 -34.45
N ILE A 1047 1.59 -47.94 -34.61
CA ILE A 1047 0.61 -49.02 -34.45
C ILE A 1047 -0.26 -49.02 -35.70
N GLY A 1048 0.16 -49.81 -36.70
CA GLY A 1048 -0.61 -50.02 -37.92
C GLY A 1048 -2.03 -50.49 -37.60
N GLY A 1049 -3.00 -49.59 -37.76
CA GLY A 1049 -4.41 -49.87 -37.70
C GLY A 1049 -5.13 -48.95 -38.68
N ALA A 1050 -6.15 -49.48 -39.38
CA ALA A 1050 -6.92 -48.72 -40.35
C ALA A 1050 -7.50 -47.44 -39.72
N ASP A 1051 -7.50 -46.32 -40.47
CA ASP A 1051 -8.06 -45.01 -40.09
C ASP A 1051 -9.49 -45.11 -39.51
N TRP A 1052 -10.19 -46.20 -39.81
CA TRP A 1052 -11.48 -46.58 -39.25
C TRP A 1052 -11.47 -46.81 -37.73
N PHE A 1053 -10.42 -47.42 -37.16
CA PHE A 1053 -10.37 -47.66 -35.71
C PHE A 1053 -10.21 -46.36 -34.92
N PHE A 1054 -9.41 -45.42 -35.42
CA PHE A 1054 -9.29 -44.07 -34.87
C PHE A 1054 -10.64 -43.33 -34.89
N ALA A 1055 -11.34 -43.36 -36.03
CA ALA A 1055 -12.65 -42.76 -36.18
C ALA A 1055 -13.70 -43.38 -35.24
N VAL A 1056 -13.81 -44.71 -35.21
CA VAL A 1056 -14.77 -45.43 -34.36
C VAL A 1056 -14.47 -45.22 -32.87
N LYS A 1057 -13.19 -45.27 -32.46
CA LYS A 1057 -12.78 -45.02 -31.07
C LYS A 1057 -13.20 -43.63 -30.61
N ASN A 1058 -12.79 -42.59 -31.34
CA ASN A 1058 -13.04 -41.21 -30.93
C ASN A 1058 -14.52 -40.82 -31.06
N LEU A 1059 -15.26 -41.39 -32.02
CA LEU A 1059 -16.70 -41.20 -32.15
C LEU A 1059 -17.47 -41.88 -31.00
N ALA A 1060 -17.08 -43.11 -30.61
CA ALA A 1060 -17.65 -43.78 -29.45
C ALA A 1060 -17.39 -43.00 -28.14
N LEU A 1061 -16.15 -42.50 -27.95
CA LEU A 1061 -15.80 -41.68 -26.79
C LEU A 1061 -16.50 -40.31 -26.78
N LEU A 1062 -16.80 -39.73 -27.95
CA LEU A 1062 -17.63 -38.52 -28.07
C LEU A 1062 -19.07 -38.77 -27.63
N VAL A 1063 -19.72 -39.83 -28.13
CA VAL A 1063 -21.10 -40.20 -27.77
C VAL A 1063 -21.24 -40.42 -26.27
N LEU A 1064 -20.20 -40.99 -25.64
CA LEU A 1064 -20.17 -41.30 -24.22
C LEU A 1064 -20.21 -40.04 -23.32
N THR A 1065 -19.87 -38.86 -23.87
CA THR A 1065 -19.99 -37.57 -23.15
C THR A 1065 -21.39 -36.96 -23.17
N PHE A 1066 -22.27 -37.34 -24.11
CA PHE A 1066 -23.58 -36.69 -24.30
C PHE A 1066 -24.53 -36.76 -23.09
N PRO A 1067 -24.63 -37.88 -22.34
CA PRO A 1067 -25.56 -37.97 -21.22
C PRO A 1067 -25.35 -36.87 -20.16
N GLY A 1068 -24.09 -36.50 -19.86
CA GLY A 1068 -23.78 -35.44 -18.90
C GLY A 1068 -24.27 -34.06 -19.35
N HIS A 1069 -24.03 -33.71 -20.62
CA HIS A 1069 -24.46 -32.44 -21.21
C HIS A 1069 -25.98 -32.34 -21.36
N ILE A 1070 -26.65 -33.43 -21.76
CA ILE A 1070 -28.12 -33.46 -21.92
C ILE A 1070 -28.81 -33.32 -20.57
N LEU A 1071 -28.37 -34.05 -19.54
CA LEU A 1071 -28.95 -33.96 -18.19
C LEU A 1071 -28.79 -32.55 -17.61
N PHE A 1072 -27.61 -31.96 -17.77
CA PHE A 1072 -27.34 -30.59 -17.31
C PHE A 1072 -28.17 -29.55 -18.06
N ASN A 1073 -28.23 -29.61 -19.40
CA ASN A 1073 -29.04 -28.68 -20.20
C ASN A 1073 -30.53 -28.80 -19.86
N ARG A 1074 -31.03 -30.01 -19.59
CA ARG A 1074 -32.41 -30.23 -19.10
C ARG A 1074 -32.62 -29.64 -17.71
N PHE A 1075 -31.64 -29.77 -16.81
CA PHE A 1075 -31.66 -29.15 -15.50
C PHE A 1075 -31.70 -27.62 -15.60
N VAL A 1076 -30.84 -27.01 -16.42
CA VAL A 1076 -30.79 -25.56 -16.65
C VAL A 1076 -32.08 -25.05 -17.32
N TRP A 1077 -32.74 -25.85 -18.15
CA TRP A 1077 -34.02 -25.47 -18.76
C TRP A 1077 -35.20 -25.49 -17.77
N THR A 1078 -35.28 -26.53 -16.93
CA THR A 1078 -36.43 -26.75 -16.05
C THR A 1078 -36.27 -26.14 -14.66
N TYR A 1079 -35.04 -25.89 -14.20
CA TYR A 1079 -34.69 -25.45 -12.84
C TYR A 1079 -35.33 -26.28 -11.72
N SER A 1080 -35.68 -27.54 -12.04
CA SER A 1080 -36.37 -28.45 -11.14
C SER A 1080 -35.38 -29.43 -10.52
N LYS A 1081 -35.58 -29.79 -9.25
CA LYS A 1081 -34.74 -30.77 -8.56
C LYS A 1081 -34.90 -32.13 -9.25
N GLN A 1082 -33.81 -32.64 -9.81
CA GLN A 1082 -33.69 -34.03 -10.25
C GLN A 1082 -33.11 -34.88 -9.11
N ALA A 1083 -33.29 -36.21 -9.16
CA ALA A 1083 -32.72 -37.11 -8.15
C ALA A 1083 -31.19 -37.04 -8.17
N ASP A 1084 -30.55 -36.94 -6.98
CA ASP A 1084 -29.10 -36.74 -6.85
C ASP A 1084 -28.26 -37.88 -7.49
N SER A 1085 -28.88 -39.06 -7.70
CA SER A 1085 -28.24 -40.23 -8.33
C SER A 1085 -27.97 -40.06 -9.82
N THR A 1086 -28.80 -39.31 -10.57
CA THR A 1086 -28.66 -39.20 -12.03
C THR A 1086 -27.47 -38.36 -12.48
N PRO A 1087 -27.14 -37.18 -11.90
CA PRO A 1087 -25.92 -36.47 -12.27
C PRO A 1087 -24.66 -37.20 -11.76
N LEU A 1088 -24.69 -37.85 -10.60
CA LEU A 1088 -23.53 -38.57 -10.06
C LEU A 1088 -23.10 -39.73 -10.96
N LEU A 1089 -24.06 -40.42 -11.59
CA LEU A 1089 -23.81 -41.53 -12.52
C LEU A 1089 -23.07 -41.08 -13.80
N SER A 1090 -23.16 -39.80 -14.16
CA SER A 1090 -22.49 -39.25 -15.36
C SER A 1090 -21.01 -38.94 -15.15
N ILE A 1091 -20.52 -38.85 -13.91
CA ILE A 1091 -19.10 -38.60 -13.59
C ILE A 1091 -18.21 -39.78 -14.03
N PRO A 1092 -18.48 -41.05 -13.63
CA PRO A 1092 -17.66 -42.18 -14.08
C PRO A 1092 -17.77 -42.42 -15.58
N LEU A 1093 -18.91 -42.06 -16.19
CA LEU A 1093 -19.10 -42.14 -17.63
C LEU A 1093 -18.14 -41.18 -18.36
N ASN A 1094 -17.94 -39.94 -17.91
CA ASN A 1094 -17.04 -39.02 -18.61
C ASN A 1094 -15.53 -39.35 -18.44
N LEU A 1095 -15.15 -40.18 -17.48
CA LEU A 1095 -13.75 -40.46 -17.12
C LEU A 1095 -12.94 -41.17 -18.23
N PRO A 1096 -13.46 -42.23 -18.90
CA PRO A 1096 -12.85 -42.84 -20.08
C PRO A 1096 -12.55 -41.83 -21.19
N SER A 1097 -13.47 -40.88 -21.44
CA SER A 1097 -13.30 -39.85 -22.47
C SER A 1097 -12.29 -38.76 -22.07
N VAL A 1098 -11.92 -38.62 -20.80
CA VAL A 1098 -10.81 -37.73 -20.38
C VAL A 1098 -9.45 -38.38 -20.63
N ILE A 1099 -9.36 -39.69 -20.38
CA ILE A 1099 -8.09 -40.43 -20.36
C ILE A 1099 -7.72 -40.99 -21.75
N LEU A 1100 -8.67 -41.58 -22.49
CA LEU A 1100 -8.38 -42.42 -23.66
C LEU A 1100 -8.52 -41.73 -25.02
N THR A 1101 -9.01 -40.48 -25.06
CA THR A 1101 -9.22 -39.75 -26.32
C THR A 1101 -7.94 -39.11 -26.82
N ASP A 1102 -7.73 -39.16 -28.14
CA ASP A 1102 -6.63 -38.46 -28.80
C ASP A 1102 -7.02 -37.03 -29.18
N VAL A 1103 -8.32 -36.77 -29.33
CA VAL A 1103 -8.89 -35.49 -29.74
C VAL A 1103 -9.10 -34.58 -28.52
N ILE A 1104 -8.42 -33.43 -28.50
CA ILE A 1104 -8.44 -32.46 -27.39
C ILE A 1104 -9.86 -31.94 -27.09
N GLN A 1105 -10.68 -31.77 -28.13
CA GLN A 1105 -12.08 -31.32 -28.04
C GLN A 1105 -12.90 -32.26 -27.18
N VAL A 1106 -12.74 -33.57 -27.36
CA VAL A 1106 -13.48 -34.60 -26.61
C VAL A 1106 -13.03 -34.62 -25.14
N ARG A 1107 -11.72 -34.46 -24.88
CA ARG A 1107 -11.18 -34.35 -23.52
C ARG A 1107 -11.74 -33.15 -22.77
N ILE A 1108 -11.82 -31.98 -23.43
CA ILE A 1108 -12.42 -30.77 -22.87
C ILE A 1108 -13.92 -30.97 -22.61
N LEU A 1109 -14.64 -31.56 -23.57
CA LEU A 1109 -16.08 -31.84 -23.45
C LEU A 1109 -16.39 -32.81 -22.29
N ALA A 1110 -15.54 -33.82 -22.08
CA ALA A 1110 -15.65 -34.77 -20.98
C ALA A 1110 -15.39 -34.13 -19.62
N LEU A 1111 -14.33 -33.31 -19.49
CA LEU A 1111 -14.06 -32.51 -18.29
C LEU A 1111 -15.22 -31.57 -17.96
N LEU A 1112 -15.79 -30.91 -18.99
CA LEU A 1112 -16.95 -30.04 -18.84
C LEU A 1112 -18.17 -30.82 -18.33
N GLY A 1113 -18.38 -32.05 -18.80
CA GLY A 1113 -19.42 -32.95 -18.30
C GLY A 1113 -19.28 -33.28 -16.81
N VAL A 1114 -18.05 -33.48 -16.31
CA VAL A 1114 -17.78 -33.66 -14.87
C VAL A 1114 -18.11 -32.38 -14.08
N ILE A 1115 -17.68 -31.22 -14.58
CA ILE A 1115 -17.96 -29.92 -13.96
C ILE A 1115 -19.47 -29.66 -13.91
N TYR A 1116 -20.21 -29.94 -14.98
CA TYR A 1116 -21.65 -29.76 -15.04
C TYR A 1116 -22.39 -30.64 -14.03
N SER A 1117 -21.98 -31.90 -13.86
CA SER A 1117 -22.53 -32.77 -12.82
C SER A 1117 -22.27 -32.22 -11.41
N LEU A 1118 -21.05 -31.76 -11.11
CA LEU A 1118 -20.70 -31.15 -9.83
C LEU A 1118 -21.45 -29.84 -9.58
N ALA A 1119 -21.56 -28.98 -10.59
CA ALA A 1119 -22.31 -27.73 -10.50
C ALA A 1119 -23.79 -27.98 -10.22
N GLN A 1120 -24.40 -28.96 -10.92
CA GLN A 1120 -25.79 -29.35 -10.71
C GLN A 1120 -26.04 -29.83 -9.28
N THR A 1121 -25.16 -30.66 -8.71
CA THR A 1121 -25.29 -31.15 -7.33
C THR A 1121 -25.12 -30.04 -6.28
N LEU A 1122 -24.19 -29.11 -6.48
CA LEU A 1122 -24.00 -27.97 -5.57
C LEU A 1122 -25.18 -27.00 -5.59
N ILE A 1123 -25.66 -26.63 -6.79
CA ILE A 1123 -26.78 -25.68 -6.95
C ILE A 1123 -28.07 -26.26 -6.38
N SER A 1124 -28.37 -27.53 -6.68
CA SER A 1124 -29.57 -28.21 -6.15
C SER A 1124 -29.54 -28.31 -4.62
N ARG A 1125 -28.38 -28.58 -4.02
CA ARG A 1125 -28.19 -28.58 -2.56
C ARG A 1125 -28.39 -27.19 -1.96
N GLN A 1126 -27.86 -26.13 -2.59
CA GLN A 1126 -28.05 -24.76 -2.11
C GLN A 1126 -29.53 -24.34 -2.17
N GLN A 1127 -30.24 -24.68 -3.24
CA GLN A 1127 -31.68 -24.41 -3.36
C GLN A 1127 -32.47 -25.11 -2.26
N TYR A 1128 -32.12 -26.35 -1.92
CA TYR A 1128 -32.74 -27.09 -0.82
C TYR A 1128 -32.53 -26.39 0.53
N ILE A 1129 -31.30 -25.95 0.83
CA ILE A 1129 -30.98 -25.22 2.07
C ILE A 1129 -31.69 -23.86 2.13
N SER A 1130 -31.73 -23.12 1.01
CA SER A 1130 -32.43 -21.84 0.94
C SER A 1130 -33.95 -21.99 1.05
N GLY A 1131 -34.52 -23.06 0.48
CA GLY A 1131 -35.93 -23.40 0.63
C GLY A 1131 -36.28 -23.76 2.07
N LEU A 1132 -35.42 -24.53 2.75
CA LEU A 1132 -35.54 -24.86 4.18
C LEU A 1132 -35.44 -23.64 5.11
N LYS A 1133 -34.87 -22.51 4.66
CA LYS A 1133 -34.88 -21.25 5.42
C LYS A 1133 -36.17 -20.45 5.27
N TYR A 1134 -36.97 -20.78 4.25
CA TYR A 1134 -38.24 -20.09 3.93
C TYR A 1134 -39.47 -20.83 4.49
N ILE A 1135 -39.33 -22.14 4.72
CA ILE A 1135 -40.23 -22.97 5.53
C ILE A 1135 -39.86 -22.75 7.00
#